data_AF-F0Y419-F1
#
_entry.id   AF-F0Y419-F1
#
_cell.length_a   1.000
_cell.length_b   1.000
_cell.length_c   1.000
_cell.angle_alpha   90.00
_cell.angle_beta   90.00
_cell.angle_gamma   90.00
#
_symmetry.space_group_name_H-M   'P 1'
#
loop_
_entity.id
_entity.type
_entity.pdbx_description
1 polymer ?
#
loop_
_entity_poly.entity_id
_entity_poly.type
_entity_poly.pdbx_seq_one_letter_code
_entity_poly.pdbx_strand_id
1 'polypeptide(L)'
;MILDADDDAVVTRRAKRPRDDAGVFFGASDAFASAALDPVLTRLRASACRVEDGPMRSASIALLDETSDDADGVYDAIRGAFAAARGTTPTTTRAQLCVYGTDDHFSTWHRDEVGDELYKADALVIFLSDPRDYGGGEFDVGDASVPDRPPRGSFCVFDARRQLHRVRRVTRGERRTLVCWSTDGSAAREPLVAPRPPSTAPPPATVKVVVWDLDDTLWRGTLGDDGGDDGRGGRAVEANDALVRAIATLVDRGVVSTVCSRADRGAADARLNALGLRDLVVFCDFGDGLKGDRVRATLEAMHLSSRHALFVDDGPANRADVLRRNPGIGALSPAAAEAVLATAARWGKADAARARLAQYKVLERKAEARRDRGGDDDAAFLTSCRIRARVVAVAHDDVDGDRITELLQRANRLNFTKRRVAANWYVADEAVGAYDAHKSSATEKRCWKVSCDDAFGDYGVVGVVAADRPKDGKAWRLAHFTFSCRAAGMRVESAVACWLFETLGTVDDGGVLDDIRAVDASCVDLSARSGVLPEPVPKTKRALLRGWCATLQLAPWLERRGYEVACEPKTYAAVRFSSLRWLRAATDDGAVAALSDAALAEEAAARRLDGDDGDGGGGDTAGLRRLRGYDVVVQDLEVDSIWPVARYRGSGRRAFPLDLAHRDAACAPGLAEDWALLWRRANECPRDARAEGLAEFLSAKDVVADARWLRAALPRETTLVLLTTPDAWDPLYASSHWAAVLDKIPVDVRAGLSARLRDVADALREAFADAPGVVLVDRTAHLGPGAVQEHTHVNREAQVATALAVIGGLEGGDAMTGALEGEEDPS
;
A
#
# COMPACT_ATOMS: atom_id res chain seq x y z
N MET A 1 -41.86 -5.98 7.80
CA MET A 1 -42.85 -4.91 7.56
C MET A 1 -43.19 -4.30 8.91
N ILE A 2 -42.76 -3.05 9.11
CA ILE A 2 -43.04 -2.25 10.31
C ILE A 2 -44.41 -1.64 10.09
N LEU A 3 -45.34 -1.79 11.04
CA LEU A 3 -46.47 -0.88 11.15
C LEU A 3 -46.03 0.21 12.11
N ASP A 4 -45.98 1.44 11.62
CA ASP A 4 -45.53 2.61 12.38
C ASP A 4 -46.30 2.76 13.69
N ALA A 5 -45.55 3.10 14.73
CA ALA A 5 -46.07 3.51 16.01
C ALA A 5 -45.97 5.03 16.08
N ASP A 6 -47.08 5.71 15.78
CA ASP A 6 -47.49 6.97 16.39
C ASP A 6 -48.89 7.33 15.87
N ASP A 7 -49.93 7.04 16.65
CA ASP A 7 -51.23 7.71 16.56
C ASP A 7 -52.09 7.37 17.80
N ASP A 8 -51.67 7.91 18.96
CA ASP A 8 -52.53 8.03 20.14
C ASP A 8 -53.34 9.34 20.06
N ALA A 9 -54.34 9.39 19.17
CA ALA A 9 -55.63 10.07 19.41
C ALA A 9 -56.54 10.07 18.16
N VAL A 10 -57.81 9.71 18.39
CA VAL A 10 -58.97 9.85 17.49
C VAL A 10 -59.16 8.77 16.40
N VAL A 11 -59.51 7.54 16.81
CA VAL A 11 -60.51 6.74 16.06
C VAL A 11 -61.42 5.98 17.03
N THR A 12 -62.49 6.64 17.47
CA THR A 12 -63.74 5.98 17.90
C THR A 12 -64.45 5.37 16.69
N ARG A 13 -63.91 4.30 16.12
CA ARG A 13 -64.67 3.35 15.30
C ARG A 13 -64.16 1.95 15.59
N ARG A 14 -65.07 1.07 16.00
CA ARG A 14 -64.91 -0.39 16.00
C ARG A 14 -64.42 -0.84 14.62
N ALA A 15 -63.10 -0.82 14.40
CA ALA A 15 -62.49 -1.59 13.33
C ALA A 15 -62.55 -3.05 13.78
N LYS A 16 -63.20 -3.89 12.96
CA LYS A 16 -63.31 -5.34 13.18
C LYS A 16 -61.91 -5.91 13.48
N ARG A 17 -61.76 -6.57 14.64
CA ARG A 17 -60.72 -7.60 14.84
C ARG A 17 -60.71 -8.52 13.61
N PRO A 18 -59.59 -8.69 12.90
CA PRO A 18 -59.49 -9.68 11.84
C PRO A 18 -59.61 -11.07 12.48
N ARG A 19 -60.72 -11.76 12.23
CA ARG A 19 -60.93 -13.15 12.64
C ARG A 19 -60.02 -14.06 11.80
N ASP A 20 -59.07 -14.73 12.46
CA ASP A 20 -58.48 -16.01 12.02
C ASP A 20 -58.04 -16.80 13.28
N ASP A 21 -59.00 -17.51 13.89
CA ASP A 21 -58.91 -18.24 15.17
C ASP A 21 -58.15 -19.59 15.11
N ALA A 22 -57.18 -19.81 14.20
CA ALA A 22 -56.71 -21.19 13.90
C ALA A 22 -55.21 -21.53 14.13
N GLY A 23 -54.41 -20.69 14.82
CA GLY A 23 -52.94 -20.85 14.79
C GLY A 23 -52.16 -21.05 16.09
N VAL A 24 -52.72 -20.72 17.26
CA VAL A 24 -51.98 -20.66 18.54
C VAL A 24 -52.46 -21.74 19.50
N PHE A 25 -51.56 -22.62 19.92
CA PHE A 25 -51.78 -23.63 20.96
C PHE A 25 -51.19 -23.12 22.28
N PHE A 26 -51.92 -23.25 23.39
CA PHE A 26 -51.42 -22.95 24.73
C PHE A 26 -51.56 -24.20 25.61
N GLY A 27 -50.50 -24.56 26.30
CA GLY A 27 -50.43 -25.77 27.13
C GLY A 27 -49.53 -25.58 28.35
N ALA A 28 -49.42 -26.62 29.17
CA ALA A 28 -48.49 -26.66 30.28
C ALA A 28 -47.82 -28.03 30.37
N SER A 29 -46.59 -28.04 30.87
CA SER A 29 -45.82 -29.26 31.09
C SER A 29 -45.03 -29.16 32.39
N ASP A 30 -45.19 -30.16 33.25
CA ASP A 30 -44.45 -30.25 34.51
C ASP A 30 -42.93 -30.36 34.27
N ALA A 31 -42.50 -30.79 33.08
CA ALA A 31 -41.10 -30.81 32.71
C ALA A 31 -40.46 -29.41 32.74
N PHE A 32 -41.19 -28.37 32.31
CA PHE A 32 -40.72 -26.98 32.33
C PHE A 32 -40.82 -26.31 33.71
N ALA A 33 -41.64 -26.87 34.60
CA ALA A 33 -41.71 -26.46 36.00
C ALA A 33 -40.75 -27.25 36.90
N SER A 34 -40.10 -28.28 36.37
CA SER A 34 -39.22 -29.18 37.12
C SER A 34 -37.94 -28.48 37.60
N ALA A 35 -37.62 -28.66 38.87
CA ALA A 35 -36.35 -28.22 39.45
C ALA A 35 -35.12 -28.85 38.77
N ALA A 36 -35.30 -29.94 38.01
CA ALA A 36 -34.22 -30.57 37.25
C ALA A 36 -33.66 -29.66 36.13
N LEU A 37 -34.45 -28.70 35.62
CA LEU A 37 -33.99 -27.76 34.59
C LEU A 37 -33.31 -26.51 35.17
N ASP A 38 -33.48 -26.24 36.47
CA ASP A 38 -32.96 -25.03 37.12
C ASP A 38 -31.43 -24.86 37.00
N PRO A 39 -30.58 -25.91 37.12
CA PRO A 39 -29.15 -25.77 36.93
C PRO A 39 -28.79 -25.27 35.52
N VAL A 40 -29.40 -25.85 34.48
CA VAL A 40 -29.18 -25.47 33.08
C VAL A 40 -29.65 -24.04 32.84
N LEU A 41 -30.85 -23.70 33.29
CA LEU A 41 -31.41 -22.35 33.15
C LEU A 41 -30.61 -21.30 33.94
N THR A 42 -30.05 -21.65 35.09
CA THR A 42 -29.19 -20.76 35.89
C THR A 42 -27.87 -20.48 35.18
N ARG A 43 -27.20 -21.52 34.65
CA ARG A 43 -25.98 -21.36 33.85
C ARG A 43 -26.26 -20.52 32.60
N LEU A 44 -27.37 -20.80 31.92
CA LEU A 44 -27.77 -20.11 30.70
C LEU A 44 -28.12 -18.64 30.96
N ARG A 45 -28.76 -18.34 32.10
CA ARG A 45 -29.00 -16.95 32.53
C ARG A 45 -27.70 -16.21 32.81
N ALA A 46 -26.70 -16.88 33.41
CA ALA A 46 -25.41 -16.27 33.70
C ALA A 46 -24.62 -15.90 32.43
N SER A 47 -24.87 -16.58 31.30
CA SER A 47 -24.28 -16.26 30.00
C SER A 47 -25.12 -15.33 29.13
N ALA A 48 -26.25 -14.82 29.64
CA ALA A 48 -27.14 -13.95 28.86
C ALA A 48 -26.52 -12.57 28.62
N CYS A 49 -26.49 -12.18 27.35
CA CYS A 49 -25.94 -10.91 26.90
C CYS A 49 -27.05 -9.91 26.59
N ARG A 50 -26.86 -8.64 26.96
CA ARG A 50 -27.82 -7.56 26.67
C ARG A 50 -28.02 -7.37 25.16
N VAL A 51 -29.27 -7.27 24.73
CA VAL A 51 -29.74 -7.05 23.36
C VAL A 51 -30.73 -5.88 23.35
N GLU A 52 -30.43 -4.86 22.56
CA GLU A 52 -31.20 -3.63 22.40
C GLU A 52 -31.33 -3.28 20.90
N ASP A 53 -32.53 -3.34 20.35
CA ASP A 53 -32.78 -3.07 18.93
C ASP A 53 -33.57 -1.78 18.79
N GLY A 54 -32.93 -0.66 19.15
CA GLY A 54 -33.57 0.66 19.20
C GLY A 54 -34.78 0.67 20.17
N PRO A 55 -35.88 1.38 19.86
CA PRO A 55 -37.08 1.39 20.71
C PRO A 55 -37.89 0.09 20.62
N MET A 56 -37.47 -0.87 19.79
CA MET A 56 -38.24 -2.07 19.49
C MET A 56 -38.10 -3.12 20.59
N ARG A 57 -36.85 -3.40 21.01
CA ARG A 57 -36.51 -4.47 21.93
C ARG A 57 -35.41 -4.05 22.88
N SER A 58 -35.56 -4.42 24.15
CA SER A 58 -34.56 -4.37 25.20
C SER A 58 -34.73 -5.63 26.04
N ALA A 59 -33.74 -6.53 26.05
CA ALA A 59 -33.74 -7.79 26.82
C ALA A 59 -32.32 -8.35 26.91
N SER A 60 -32.06 -9.33 27.77
CA SER A 60 -30.82 -10.14 27.75
C SER A 60 -31.11 -11.52 27.17
N ILE A 61 -30.24 -12.03 26.30
CA ILE A 61 -30.46 -13.26 25.54
C ILE A 61 -29.27 -14.23 25.67
N ALA A 62 -29.55 -15.52 25.81
CA ALA A 62 -28.57 -16.61 25.73
C ALA A 62 -29.09 -17.75 24.85
N LEU A 63 -28.18 -18.54 24.26
CA LEU A 63 -28.51 -19.68 23.40
C LEU A 63 -28.06 -20.98 24.06
N LEU A 64 -28.93 -21.98 24.03
CA LEU A 64 -28.64 -23.36 24.42
C LEU A 64 -28.55 -24.19 23.15
N ASP A 65 -27.41 -24.86 22.96
CA ASP A 65 -27.25 -25.86 21.90
C ASP A 65 -27.75 -27.22 22.40
N GLU A 66 -28.38 -28.00 21.52
CA GLU A 66 -28.82 -29.36 21.83
C GLU A 66 -27.63 -30.26 22.20
N THR A 67 -26.45 -29.99 21.67
CA THR A 67 -25.23 -30.75 22.01
C THR A 67 -24.56 -30.29 23.30
N SER A 68 -25.15 -29.35 24.05
CA SER A 68 -24.56 -28.86 25.30
C SER A 68 -24.74 -29.88 26.42
N ASP A 69 -23.76 -29.96 27.32
CA ASP A 69 -23.87 -30.81 28.51
C ASP A 69 -25.14 -30.48 29.33
N ASP A 70 -25.90 -31.53 29.66
CA ASP A 70 -27.20 -31.48 30.36
C ASP A 70 -28.37 -30.84 29.57
N ALA A 71 -28.26 -30.60 28.25
CA ALA A 71 -29.34 -30.02 27.45
C ALA A 71 -30.46 -31.02 27.08
N ASP A 72 -30.18 -32.33 27.14
CA ASP A 72 -31.08 -33.41 26.71
C ASP A 72 -32.48 -33.28 27.33
N GLY A 73 -32.55 -33.05 28.65
CA GLY A 73 -33.84 -32.92 29.35
C GLY A 73 -34.65 -31.69 28.93
N VAL A 74 -33.98 -30.59 28.54
CA VAL A 74 -34.65 -29.39 28.02
C VAL A 74 -35.21 -29.65 26.63
N TYR A 75 -34.41 -30.29 25.76
CA TYR A 75 -34.80 -30.60 24.39
C TYR A 75 -35.86 -31.70 24.29
N ASP A 76 -35.84 -32.68 25.19
CA ASP A 76 -36.92 -33.67 25.32
C ASP A 76 -38.25 -33.00 25.69
N ALA A 77 -38.22 -32.04 26.61
CA ALA A 77 -39.40 -31.27 26.99
C ALA A 77 -39.90 -30.38 25.83
N ILE A 78 -38.99 -29.73 25.08
CA ILE A 78 -39.30 -28.95 23.87
C ILE A 78 -39.97 -29.83 22.81
N ARG A 79 -39.40 -31.01 22.51
CA ARG A 79 -39.96 -31.97 21.57
C ARG A 79 -41.35 -32.43 22.00
N GLY A 80 -41.54 -32.73 23.28
CA GLY A 80 -42.85 -33.08 23.84
C GLY A 80 -43.87 -31.96 23.67
N ALA A 81 -43.47 -30.70 23.84
CA ALA A 81 -44.34 -29.54 23.65
C ALA A 81 -44.78 -29.34 22.19
N PHE A 82 -43.85 -29.48 21.24
CA PHE A 82 -44.19 -29.46 19.81
C PHE A 82 -45.10 -30.64 19.43
N ALA A 83 -44.80 -31.84 19.91
CA ALA A 83 -45.63 -33.02 19.68
C ALA A 83 -47.05 -32.85 20.23
N ALA A 84 -47.20 -32.25 21.41
CA ALA A 84 -48.51 -31.95 21.99
C ALA A 84 -49.29 -30.90 21.16
N ALA A 85 -48.62 -29.91 20.58
CA ALA A 85 -49.25 -28.81 19.86
C ALA A 85 -49.54 -29.10 18.38
N ARG A 86 -48.74 -29.96 17.74
CA ARG A 86 -48.76 -30.22 16.29
C ARG A 86 -48.94 -31.70 15.92
N GLY A 87 -48.91 -32.61 16.90
CA GLY A 87 -49.02 -34.06 16.68
C GLY A 87 -47.75 -34.69 16.09
N THR A 88 -46.70 -33.91 15.86
CA THR A 88 -45.43 -34.34 15.28
C THR A 88 -44.26 -33.75 16.06
N THR A 89 -43.11 -34.43 16.04
CA THR A 89 -41.86 -33.93 16.63
C THR A 89 -40.98 -33.37 15.51
N PRO A 90 -40.96 -32.05 15.30
CA PRO A 90 -40.17 -31.45 14.24
C PRO A 90 -38.68 -31.42 14.61
N THR A 91 -37.84 -31.19 13.61
CA THR A 91 -36.47 -30.73 13.86
C THR A 91 -36.53 -29.32 14.42
N THR A 92 -35.71 -29.04 15.43
CA THR A 92 -35.75 -27.79 16.18
C THR A 92 -34.45 -26.99 16.04
N THR A 93 -34.55 -25.67 16.18
CA THR A 93 -33.40 -24.77 16.26
C THR A 93 -32.73 -24.84 17.63
N ARG A 94 -31.65 -24.06 17.82
CA ARG A 94 -31.15 -23.78 19.16
C ARG A 94 -32.20 -23.05 20.00
N ALA A 95 -32.29 -23.39 21.28
CA ALA A 95 -33.24 -22.76 22.20
C ALA A 95 -32.66 -21.44 22.72
N GLN A 96 -33.49 -20.41 22.78
CA GLN A 96 -33.10 -19.05 23.12
C GLN A 96 -33.75 -18.62 24.44
N LEU A 97 -32.94 -18.44 25.48
CA LEU A 97 -33.39 -17.83 26.73
C LEU A 97 -33.48 -16.32 26.55
N CYS A 98 -34.62 -15.73 26.88
CA CYS A 98 -34.84 -14.30 26.93
C CYS A 98 -35.14 -13.88 28.38
N VAL A 99 -34.41 -12.89 28.87
CA VAL A 99 -34.50 -12.32 30.22
C VAL A 99 -34.84 -10.85 30.09
N TYR A 100 -35.98 -10.44 30.62
CA TYR A 100 -36.46 -9.07 30.62
C TYR A 100 -36.44 -8.55 32.06
N GLY A 101 -35.50 -7.65 32.36
CA GLY A 101 -35.44 -6.90 33.61
C GLY A 101 -36.44 -5.74 33.63
N THR A 102 -36.36 -4.88 34.64
CA THR A 102 -37.20 -3.67 34.67
C THR A 102 -36.84 -2.75 33.49
N ASP A 103 -37.87 -2.18 32.85
CA ASP A 103 -37.83 -1.38 31.62
C ASP A 103 -37.56 -2.14 30.31
N ASP A 104 -37.29 -3.44 30.38
CA ASP A 104 -37.14 -4.29 29.21
C ASP A 104 -38.46 -4.57 28.52
N HIS A 105 -38.41 -4.73 27.20
CA HIS A 105 -39.57 -4.88 26.34
C HIS A 105 -39.20 -5.54 25.02
N PHE A 106 -40.21 -6.02 24.31
CA PHE A 106 -40.17 -6.22 22.86
C PHE A 106 -41.50 -5.71 22.31
N SER A 107 -41.74 -4.41 22.46
CA SER A 107 -43.08 -3.81 22.46
C SER A 107 -43.70 -3.62 21.08
N THR A 108 -42.89 -3.70 20.02
CA THR A 108 -43.37 -3.63 18.65
C THR A 108 -43.94 -4.99 18.23
N TRP A 109 -45.13 -4.98 17.62
CA TRP A 109 -45.71 -6.17 17.00
C TRP A 109 -44.80 -6.67 15.87
N HIS A 110 -44.34 -7.92 15.97
CA HIS A 110 -43.43 -8.52 15.00
C HIS A 110 -43.77 -9.99 14.73
N ARG A 111 -43.14 -10.53 13.68
CA ARG A 111 -43.14 -11.98 13.36
C ARG A 111 -41.70 -12.47 13.43
N ASP A 112 -41.52 -13.77 13.66
CA ASP A 112 -40.18 -14.35 13.87
C ASP A 112 -39.39 -14.58 12.57
N GLU A 113 -40.06 -14.61 11.42
CA GLU A 113 -39.47 -14.81 10.08
C GLU A 113 -39.79 -13.64 9.13
N VAL A 114 -38.78 -13.19 8.37
CA VAL A 114 -38.88 -12.05 7.44
C VAL A 114 -38.05 -12.36 6.18
N GLY A 115 -38.67 -12.87 5.11
CA GLY A 115 -38.01 -13.14 3.81
C GLY A 115 -38.43 -14.46 3.15
N ASP A 116 -37.77 -14.82 2.04
CA ASP A 116 -38.01 -16.05 1.24
C ASP A 116 -37.25 -17.30 1.77
N GLU A 117 -36.54 -17.19 2.89
CA GLU A 117 -35.84 -18.32 3.51
C GLU A 117 -36.80 -19.03 4.49
N LEU A 118 -37.25 -20.24 4.16
CA LEU A 118 -38.22 -21.03 4.93
C LEU A 118 -37.58 -21.72 6.16
N TYR A 119 -37.05 -20.95 7.11
CA TYR A 119 -36.26 -21.47 8.23
C TYR A 119 -37.06 -21.73 9.51
N LYS A 120 -38.04 -20.88 9.88
CA LYS A 120 -38.81 -20.97 11.13
C LYS A 120 -40.30 -21.21 10.85
N ALA A 121 -40.75 -22.46 11.00
CA ALA A 121 -42.13 -22.84 10.74
C ALA A 121 -43.08 -22.52 11.91
N ASP A 122 -42.85 -23.13 13.07
CA ASP A 122 -43.55 -22.83 14.32
C ASP A 122 -42.60 -22.28 15.38
N ALA A 123 -43.09 -21.36 16.21
CA ALA A 123 -42.42 -20.86 17.40
C ALA A 123 -43.04 -21.49 18.65
N LEU A 124 -42.20 -22.03 19.52
CA LEU A 124 -42.54 -22.47 20.87
C LEU A 124 -41.98 -21.44 21.87
N VAL A 125 -42.85 -20.83 22.68
CA VAL A 125 -42.47 -19.93 23.77
C VAL A 125 -42.85 -20.56 25.10
N ILE A 126 -41.86 -20.82 25.95
CA ILE A 126 -42.01 -21.43 27.27
C ILE A 126 -41.87 -20.33 28.33
N PHE A 127 -42.81 -20.26 29.27
CA PHE A 127 -42.84 -19.25 30.32
C PHE A 127 -42.16 -19.78 31.59
N LEU A 128 -41.05 -19.14 31.98
CA LEU A 128 -40.17 -19.62 33.06
C LEU A 128 -40.29 -18.84 34.37
N SER A 129 -40.93 -17.67 34.35
CA SER A 129 -41.11 -16.83 35.53
C SER A 129 -42.47 -17.05 36.20
N ASP A 130 -42.50 -16.95 37.52
CA ASP A 130 -43.76 -16.85 38.26
C ASP A 130 -44.40 -15.47 38.01
N PRO A 131 -45.67 -15.39 37.57
CA PRO A 131 -46.39 -14.12 37.36
C PRO A 131 -46.41 -13.17 38.56
N ARG A 132 -46.16 -13.66 39.78
CA ARG A 132 -46.11 -12.85 41.01
C ARG A 132 -44.79 -12.09 41.16
N ASP A 133 -43.71 -12.56 40.53
CA ASP A 133 -42.35 -12.04 40.70
C ASP A 133 -42.04 -10.85 39.78
N TYR A 134 -42.90 -10.57 38.81
CA TYR A 134 -42.74 -9.44 37.88
C TYR A 134 -44.06 -8.68 37.64
N GLY A 135 -43.93 -7.43 37.21
CA GLY A 135 -45.05 -6.56 36.80
C GLY A 135 -44.83 -6.07 35.38
N GLY A 136 -45.91 -5.85 34.62
CA GLY A 136 -45.84 -5.64 33.18
C GLY A 136 -45.39 -6.92 32.46
N GLY A 137 -44.76 -6.78 31.29
CA GLY A 137 -44.16 -7.92 30.57
C GLY A 137 -45.17 -8.86 29.92
N GLU A 138 -46.41 -8.42 29.71
CA GLU A 138 -47.46 -9.24 29.10
C GLU A 138 -47.02 -9.71 27.69
N PHE A 139 -47.32 -10.96 27.34
CA PHE A 139 -47.04 -11.53 26.02
C PHE A 139 -48.31 -11.50 25.17
N ASP A 140 -48.36 -10.59 24.22
CA ASP A 140 -49.47 -10.51 23.28
C ASP A 140 -49.11 -11.35 22.03
N VAL A 141 -49.96 -12.29 21.61
CA VAL A 141 -49.78 -13.09 20.38
C VAL A 141 -51.12 -13.25 19.64
N GLY A 142 -51.22 -12.66 18.45
CA GLY A 142 -52.46 -12.62 17.67
C GLY A 142 -53.69 -12.19 18.49
N ASP A 143 -54.83 -12.82 18.21
CA ASP A 143 -56.09 -12.70 18.96
C ASP A 143 -56.30 -13.88 19.95
N ALA A 144 -55.25 -14.67 20.22
CA ALA A 144 -55.34 -15.95 20.93
C ALA A 144 -55.55 -15.80 22.45
N SER A 145 -56.17 -16.83 23.07
CA SER A 145 -56.44 -16.89 24.51
C SER A 145 -55.22 -17.33 25.33
N VAL A 146 -54.08 -16.63 25.19
CA VAL A 146 -52.96 -16.79 26.13
C VAL A 146 -53.24 -15.87 27.33
N PRO A 147 -53.11 -16.35 28.58
CA PRO A 147 -53.23 -15.48 29.74
C PRO A 147 -52.22 -14.33 29.66
N ASP A 148 -52.62 -13.11 30.02
CA ASP A 148 -51.73 -11.93 29.99
C ASP A 148 -50.40 -12.19 30.73
N ARG A 149 -50.44 -13.00 31.80
CA ARG A 149 -49.26 -13.51 32.52
C ARG A 149 -49.36 -15.02 32.72
N PRO A 150 -48.81 -15.82 31.81
CA PRO A 150 -48.90 -17.28 31.86
C PRO A 150 -48.17 -17.87 33.09
N PRO A 151 -48.70 -18.93 33.72
CA PRO A 151 -48.03 -19.61 34.83
C PRO A 151 -46.64 -20.16 34.44
N ARG A 152 -45.71 -20.23 35.39
CA ARG A 152 -44.42 -20.90 35.17
C ARG A 152 -44.65 -22.35 34.73
N GLY A 153 -43.93 -22.79 33.70
CA GLY A 153 -44.05 -24.13 33.12
C GLY A 153 -45.12 -24.26 32.03
N SER A 154 -45.89 -23.19 31.77
CA SER A 154 -46.75 -23.11 30.59
C SER A 154 -45.96 -22.78 29.32
N PHE A 155 -46.55 -23.04 28.17
CA PHE A 155 -45.97 -22.73 26.87
C PHE A 155 -47.05 -22.40 25.84
N CYS A 156 -46.69 -21.68 24.79
CA CYS A 156 -47.50 -21.55 23.59
C CYS A 156 -46.72 -21.94 22.33
N VAL A 157 -47.41 -22.56 21.37
CA VAL A 157 -46.88 -22.86 20.04
C VAL A 157 -47.72 -22.16 19.00
N PHE A 158 -47.10 -21.43 18.09
CA PHE A 158 -47.80 -20.69 17.05
C PHE A 158 -47.01 -20.62 15.74
N ASP A 159 -47.71 -20.39 14.63
CA ASP A 159 -47.10 -20.22 13.32
C ASP A 159 -46.20 -18.96 13.32
N ALA A 160 -44.89 -19.18 13.26
CA ALA A 160 -43.85 -18.14 13.37
C ALA A 160 -43.87 -17.15 12.18
N ARG A 161 -44.44 -17.58 11.05
CA ARG A 161 -44.50 -16.84 9.79
C ARG A 161 -45.71 -15.93 9.71
N ARG A 162 -46.79 -16.29 10.42
CA ARG A 162 -48.08 -15.61 10.33
C ARG A 162 -48.41 -14.80 11.58
N GLN A 163 -48.03 -15.29 12.77
CA GLN A 163 -48.53 -14.70 14.01
C GLN A 163 -47.69 -13.52 14.47
N LEU A 164 -48.35 -12.35 14.50
CA LEU A 164 -47.80 -11.16 15.13
C LEU A 164 -47.81 -11.34 16.65
N HIS A 165 -46.71 -10.97 17.30
CA HIS A 165 -46.60 -11.01 18.75
C HIS A 165 -45.68 -9.91 19.27
N ARG A 166 -45.74 -9.67 20.60
CA ARG A 166 -44.89 -8.70 21.31
C ARG A 166 -44.80 -9.02 22.80
N VAL A 167 -43.79 -8.46 23.45
CA VAL A 167 -43.64 -8.45 24.92
C VAL A 167 -43.75 -7.01 25.40
N ARG A 168 -44.73 -6.71 26.25
CA ARG A 168 -44.88 -5.37 26.82
C ARG A 168 -43.72 -5.04 27.77
N ARG A 169 -43.59 -3.77 28.12
CA ARG A 169 -42.58 -3.31 29.07
C ARG A 169 -42.76 -3.98 30.42
N VAL A 170 -41.68 -4.52 30.96
CA VAL A 170 -41.61 -5.00 32.34
C VAL A 170 -41.46 -3.79 33.25
N THR A 171 -42.44 -3.57 34.13
CA THR A 171 -42.47 -2.43 35.05
C THR A 171 -41.84 -2.76 36.40
N ARG A 172 -41.66 -4.04 36.73
CA ARG A 172 -41.05 -4.51 37.98
C ARG A 172 -40.52 -5.92 37.84
N GLY A 173 -39.37 -6.22 38.44
CA GLY A 173 -38.86 -7.59 38.57
C GLY A 173 -38.23 -8.10 37.27
N GLU A 174 -38.20 -9.44 37.13
CA GLU A 174 -37.58 -10.12 35.99
C GLU A 174 -38.48 -11.20 35.39
N ARG A 175 -38.76 -11.06 34.10
CA ARG A 175 -39.51 -12.03 33.29
C ARG A 175 -38.58 -12.86 32.43
N ARG A 176 -38.73 -14.18 32.44
CA ARG A 176 -37.90 -15.13 31.69
C ARG A 176 -38.77 -16.02 30.79
N THR A 177 -38.32 -16.22 29.56
CA THR A 177 -38.90 -17.15 28.61
C THR A 177 -37.83 -17.92 27.86
N LEU A 178 -38.09 -19.19 27.53
CA LEU A 178 -37.27 -19.96 26.60
C LEU A 178 -38.02 -20.10 25.28
N VAL A 179 -37.39 -19.76 24.17
CA VAL A 179 -38.01 -19.78 22.84
C VAL A 179 -37.28 -20.77 21.95
N CYS A 180 -37.99 -21.58 21.17
CA CYS A 180 -37.40 -22.51 20.22
C CYS A 180 -38.26 -22.56 18.96
N TRP A 181 -37.66 -22.72 17.78
CA TRP A 181 -38.39 -22.80 16.52
C TRP A 181 -38.28 -24.19 15.90
N SER A 182 -39.29 -24.59 15.12
CA SER A 182 -39.25 -25.78 14.27
C SER A 182 -38.78 -25.44 12.85
N THR A 183 -38.19 -26.43 12.16
CA THR A 183 -37.76 -26.31 10.76
C THR A 183 -38.49 -27.32 9.87
N ASP A 184 -38.79 -26.93 8.62
CA ASP A 184 -39.51 -27.76 7.65
C ASP A 184 -38.59 -28.77 6.93
N GLY A 185 -37.86 -29.62 7.67
CA GLY A 185 -37.22 -30.87 7.17
C GLY A 185 -36.19 -30.82 6.01
N SER A 186 -36.09 -29.75 5.21
CA SER A 186 -35.18 -29.60 4.06
C SER A 186 -34.03 -28.62 4.30
N ALA A 187 -34.03 -27.94 5.45
CA ALA A 187 -33.03 -26.95 5.83
C ALA A 187 -32.14 -27.48 6.98
N ALA A 188 -31.49 -28.62 6.75
CA ALA A 188 -30.43 -29.10 7.66
C ALA A 188 -29.15 -28.27 7.42
N ARG A 189 -29.14 -27.05 7.97
CA ARG A 189 -27.98 -26.26 8.43
C ARG A 189 -28.49 -24.88 8.82
N GLU A 190 -28.74 -24.68 10.11
CA GLU A 190 -28.82 -23.33 10.69
C GLU A 190 -27.49 -22.61 10.42
N PRO A 191 -27.46 -21.39 9.85
CA PRO A 191 -26.39 -20.46 10.12
C PRO A 191 -26.52 -20.03 11.57
N LEU A 192 -25.45 -20.23 12.34
CA LEU A 192 -25.24 -19.68 13.68
C LEU A 192 -26.06 -18.39 13.89
N VAL A 193 -27.07 -18.36 14.77
CA VAL A 193 -27.39 -17.15 15.55
C VAL A 193 -26.05 -16.63 16.06
N ALA A 194 -25.54 -15.64 15.35
CA ALA A 194 -24.29 -15.02 15.70
C ALA A 194 -24.51 -14.39 17.09
N PRO A 195 -23.52 -14.42 18.00
CA PRO A 195 -23.47 -13.40 19.03
C PRO A 195 -23.72 -12.04 18.33
N ARG A 196 -24.52 -11.15 18.96
CA ARG A 196 -24.84 -9.81 18.45
C ARG A 196 -23.60 -9.30 17.70
N PRO A 197 -23.65 -9.11 16.36
CA PRO A 197 -22.44 -8.88 15.59
C PRO A 197 -21.73 -7.74 16.30
N PRO A 198 -20.46 -7.96 16.70
CA PRO A 198 -19.81 -7.05 17.63
C PRO A 198 -20.00 -5.65 17.06
N SER A 199 -20.59 -4.70 17.78
CA SER A 199 -20.84 -3.37 17.19
C SER A 199 -19.52 -2.62 16.96
N THR A 200 -18.41 -3.20 17.40
CA THR A 200 -17.05 -2.75 17.14
C THR A 200 -16.18 -3.93 16.74
N ALA A 201 -15.39 -3.77 15.70
CA ALA A 201 -14.31 -4.69 15.36
C ALA A 201 -13.00 -3.90 15.26
N PRO A 202 -11.87 -4.45 15.77
CA PRO A 202 -10.60 -3.75 15.70
C PRO A 202 -10.22 -3.48 14.24
N PRO A 203 -9.37 -2.46 13.99
CA PRO A 203 -8.83 -2.22 12.65
C PRO A 203 -8.17 -3.49 12.10
N PRO A 204 -8.34 -3.78 10.80
CA PRO A 204 -7.58 -4.83 10.15
C PRO A 204 -6.07 -4.58 10.23
N ALA A 205 -5.28 -5.64 10.14
CA ALA A 205 -3.80 -5.56 10.18
C ALA A 205 -3.21 -4.60 9.12
N THR A 206 -3.92 -4.38 8.01
CA THR A 206 -3.56 -3.39 7.00
C THR A 206 -4.79 -2.63 6.56
N VAL A 207 -4.85 -1.33 6.85
CA VAL A 207 -5.95 -0.44 6.42
C VAL A 207 -5.52 0.33 5.18
N LYS A 208 -6.38 0.30 4.14
CA LYS A 208 -6.19 1.00 2.86
C LYS A 208 -7.25 2.08 2.63
N VAL A 209 -8.38 1.97 3.30
CA VAL A 209 -9.48 2.93 3.23
C VAL A 209 -10.18 3.06 4.58
N VAL A 210 -10.56 4.29 4.95
CA VAL A 210 -11.46 4.57 6.07
C VAL A 210 -12.75 5.15 5.51
N VAL A 211 -13.87 4.57 5.93
CA VAL A 211 -15.23 4.96 5.56
C VAL A 211 -15.82 5.70 6.75
N TRP A 212 -16.19 6.96 6.55
CA TRP A 212 -16.64 7.86 7.59
C TRP A 212 -18.15 8.09 7.49
N ASP A 213 -18.83 8.00 8.62
CA ASP A 213 -20.03 8.79 8.84
C ASP A 213 -19.68 10.25 9.14
N LEU A 214 -20.69 11.12 9.13
CA LEU A 214 -20.53 12.56 9.28
C LEU A 214 -21.16 13.07 10.58
N ASP A 215 -22.49 13.09 10.66
CA ASP A 215 -23.23 13.57 11.83
C ASP A 215 -22.92 12.70 13.06
N ASP A 216 -22.78 13.34 14.22
CA ASP A 216 -22.29 12.77 15.48
C ASP A 216 -20.96 11.99 15.41
N THR A 217 -20.24 12.09 14.29
CA THR A 217 -18.96 11.42 14.02
C THR A 217 -17.84 12.43 13.79
N LEU A 218 -17.86 13.15 12.66
CA LEU A 218 -16.87 14.20 12.35
C LEU A 218 -17.23 15.53 12.99
N TRP A 219 -18.48 15.69 13.41
CA TRP A 219 -18.98 16.82 14.17
C TRP A 219 -20.16 16.39 15.04
N ARG A 220 -20.55 17.22 16.02
CA ARG A 220 -21.67 16.94 16.92
C ARG A 220 -22.97 17.53 16.39
N GLY A 221 -24.03 16.73 16.37
CA GLY A 221 -25.35 17.10 15.87
C GLY A 221 -25.57 16.77 14.40
N THR A 222 -26.82 16.93 13.95
CA THR A 222 -27.27 16.66 12.58
C THR A 222 -27.38 17.96 11.80
N LEU A 223 -26.79 17.98 10.60
CA LEU A 223 -26.93 19.14 9.71
C LEU A 223 -28.41 19.33 9.27
N GLY A 224 -29.04 20.41 9.72
CA GLY A 224 -30.42 20.80 9.34
C GLY A 224 -31.43 20.86 10.49
N ASP A 225 -31.25 20.07 11.56
CA ASP A 225 -32.17 20.05 12.72
C ASP A 225 -31.77 21.04 13.82
N ASP A 226 -30.48 21.39 13.95
CA ASP A 226 -29.95 22.27 15.02
C ASP A 226 -29.88 23.77 14.65
N GLY A 227 -30.60 24.18 13.60
CA GLY A 227 -30.70 25.58 13.17
C GLY A 227 -29.64 25.94 12.14
N GLY A 228 -30.11 26.27 10.93
CA GLY A 228 -29.28 26.83 9.88
C GLY A 228 -28.61 28.14 10.29
N ASP A 229 -27.53 28.46 9.60
CA ASP A 229 -26.86 29.75 9.65
C ASP A 229 -27.79 30.86 9.09
N ASP A 230 -28.72 31.32 9.92
CA ASP A 230 -29.59 32.47 9.66
C ASP A 230 -29.12 33.73 10.40
N GLY A 231 -27.88 33.73 10.91
CA GLY A 231 -27.32 34.84 11.66
C GLY A 231 -28.01 35.11 13.01
N ARG A 232 -28.84 34.19 13.52
CA ARG A 232 -29.51 34.32 14.83
C ARG A 232 -29.31 33.09 15.72
N GLY A 233 -28.06 32.79 16.06
CA GLY A 233 -27.74 32.10 17.32
C GLY A 233 -28.11 30.61 17.44
N GLY A 234 -28.07 29.85 16.33
CA GLY A 234 -28.01 28.38 16.37
C GLY A 234 -26.72 27.90 17.05
N ARG A 235 -26.79 26.79 17.80
CA ARG A 235 -25.64 26.22 18.52
C ARG A 235 -24.59 25.77 17.49
N ALA A 236 -23.37 26.28 17.56
CA ALA A 236 -22.32 25.91 16.61
C ALA A 236 -22.14 24.38 16.61
N VAL A 237 -22.31 23.75 15.46
CA VAL A 237 -21.99 22.33 15.26
C VAL A 237 -20.48 22.18 15.46
N GLU A 238 -20.07 21.63 16.60
CA GLU A 238 -18.66 21.53 16.97
C GLU A 238 -17.98 20.39 16.21
N ALA A 239 -16.83 20.66 15.59
CA ALA A 239 -16.07 19.64 14.87
C ALA A 239 -15.34 18.70 15.83
N ASN A 240 -15.19 17.44 15.43
CA ASN A 240 -14.27 16.51 16.07
C ASN A 240 -12.86 16.71 15.48
N ASP A 241 -12.13 17.68 16.03
CA ASP A 241 -10.81 18.08 15.55
C ASP A 241 -9.79 16.92 15.47
N ALA A 242 -9.91 15.93 16.34
CA ALA A 242 -9.03 14.77 16.35
C ALA A 242 -9.25 13.91 15.09
N LEU A 243 -10.50 13.62 14.74
CA LEU A 243 -10.84 12.84 13.55
C LEU A 243 -10.61 13.63 12.26
N VAL A 244 -10.88 14.94 12.26
CA VAL A 244 -10.58 15.84 11.13
C VAL A 244 -9.08 15.81 10.81
N ARG A 245 -8.19 15.96 11.81
CA ARG A 245 -6.73 15.84 11.61
C ARG A 245 -6.29 14.44 11.18
N ALA A 246 -6.98 13.41 11.67
CA ALA A 246 -6.69 12.04 11.29
C ALA A 246 -6.91 11.80 9.79
N ILE A 247 -7.96 12.37 9.19
CA ILE A 247 -8.22 12.25 7.74
C ILE A 247 -7.05 12.77 6.91
N ALA A 248 -6.54 13.96 7.22
CA ALA A 248 -5.37 14.52 6.53
C ALA A 248 -4.14 13.61 6.69
N THR A 249 -3.88 13.15 7.91
CA THR A 249 -2.76 12.23 8.20
C THR A 249 -2.89 10.91 7.43
N LEU A 250 -4.08 10.34 7.35
CA LEU A 250 -4.34 9.10 6.61
C LEU A 250 -4.04 9.28 5.12
N VAL A 251 -4.49 10.40 4.54
CA VAL A 251 -4.26 10.72 3.13
C VAL A 251 -2.77 10.91 2.82
N ASP A 252 -2.03 11.62 3.68
CA ASP A 252 -0.57 11.80 3.55
C ASP A 252 0.22 10.49 3.74
N ARG A 253 -0.46 9.43 4.19
CA ARG A 253 0.07 8.06 4.32
C ARG A 253 -0.53 7.09 3.31
N GLY A 254 -1.20 7.60 2.27
CA GLY A 254 -1.79 6.80 1.19
C GLY A 254 -2.97 5.92 1.63
N VAL A 255 -3.58 6.19 2.78
CA VAL A 255 -4.84 5.59 3.21
C VAL A 255 -5.98 6.50 2.76
N VAL A 256 -6.88 5.98 1.93
CA VAL A 256 -7.94 6.77 1.30
C VAL A 256 -9.08 7.00 2.29
N SER A 257 -9.73 8.16 2.24
CA SER A 257 -10.95 8.41 3.01
C SER A 257 -12.18 8.50 2.10
N THR A 258 -13.28 7.90 2.52
CA THR A 258 -14.58 7.93 1.83
C THR A 258 -15.70 8.19 2.82
N VAL A 259 -16.86 8.61 2.34
CA VAL A 259 -18.02 9.00 3.16
C VAL A 259 -19.20 8.08 2.87
N CYS A 260 -19.85 7.58 3.92
CA CYS A 260 -21.13 6.88 3.85
C CYS A 260 -22.06 7.46 4.92
N SER A 261 -22.87 8.43 4.52
CA SER A 261 -23.76 9.18 5.42
C SER A 261 -25.20 9.22 4.90
N ARG A 262 -26.12 9.68 5.72
CA ARG A 262 -27.51 10.00 5.37
C ARG A 262 -27.78 11.52 5.37
N ALA A 263 -26.76 12.32 5.64
CA ALA A 263 -26.86 13.78 5.61
C ALA A 263 -27.27 14.30 4.23
N ASP A 264 -27.91 15.47 4.20
CA ASP A 264 -28.14 16.19 2.95
C ASP A 264 -26.79 16.49 2.27
N ARG A 265 -26.67 16.12 0.98
CA ARG A 265 -25.42 16.27 0.24
C ARG A 265 -24.94 17.71 0.19
N GLY A 266 -25.84 18.67 -0.03
CA GLY A 266 -25.48 20.08 -0.17
C GLY A 266 -24.91 20.65 1.14
N ALA A 267 -25.61 20.41 2.25
CA ALA A 267 -25.16 20.81 3.57
C ALA A 267 -23.86 20.11 3.99
N ALA A 268 -23.75 18.80 3.73
CA ALA A 268 -22.56 18.02 4.07
C ALA A 268 -21.33 18.45 3.26
N ASP A 269 -21.46 18.66 1.94
CA ASP A 269 -20.36 19.13 1.10
C ASP A 269 -19.90 20.54 1.55
N ALA A 270 -20.84 21.44 1.87
CA ALA A 270 -20.51 22.77 2.41
C ALA A 270 -19.74 22.67 3.73
N ARG A 271 -20.16 21.78 4.63
CA ARG A 271 -19.47 21.56 5.92
C ARG A 271 -18.10 20.93 5.75
N LEU A 272 -17.97 19.91 4.90
CA LEU A 272 -16.68 19.29 4.57
C LEU A 272 -15.71 20.30 3.94
N ASN A 273 -16.20 21.22 3.12
CA ASN A 273 -15.40 22.32 2.57
C ASN A 273 -14.93 23.28 3.68
N ALA A 274 -15.81 23.68 4.59
CA ALA A 274 -15.45 24.54 5.72
C ALA A 274 -14.39 23.92 6.65
N LEU A 275 -14.37 22.58 6.75
CA LEU A 275 -13.36 21.83 7.51
C LEU A 275 -12.09 21.51 6.69
N GLY A 276 -12.02 21.91 5.41
CA GLY A 276 -10.90 21.59 4.52
C GLY A 276 -10.77 20.10 4.16
N LEU A 277 -11.85 19.32 4.32
CA LEU A 277 -11.86 17.87 4.13
C LEU A 277 -12.38 17.42 2.78
N ARG A 278 -13.17 18.25 2.08
CA ARG A 278 -13.89 17.82 0.87
C ARG A 278 -12.97 17.28 -0.22
N ASP A 279 -11.80 17.90 -0.39
CA ASP A 279 -10.81 17.45 -1.37
C ASP A 279 -10.01 16.21 -0.95
N LEU A 280 -10.14 15.79 0.31
CA LEU A 280 -9.43 14.65 0.90
C LEU A 280 -10.28 13.37 0.93
N VAL A 281 -11.58 13.49 0.63
CA VAL A 281 -12.51 12.36 0.58
C VAL A 281 -12.95 12.08 -0.86
N VAL A 282 -13.20 10.81 -1.15
CA VAL A 282 -13.64 10.29 -2.45
C VAL A 282 -14.76 9.27 -2.27
N PHE A 283 -15.52 9.02 -3.33
CA PHE A 283 -16.69 8.14 -3.35
C PHE A 283 -17.71 8.50 -2.26
N CYS A 284 -18.06 9.79 -2.14
CA CYS A 284 -18.98 10.22 -1.09
C CYS A 284 -20.41 9.77 -1.40
N ASP A 285 -20.91 8.82 -0.60
CA ASP A 285 -22.25 8.28 -0.68
C ASP A 285 -23.15 8.94 0.39
N PHE A 286 -24.24 9.56 -0.08
CA PHE A 286 -25.29 10.20 0.73
C PHE A 286 -26.68 9.59 0.48
N GLY A 287 -26.76 8.42 -0.15
CA GLY A 287 -28.02 7.79 -0.52
C GLY A 287 -28.82 7.19 0.65
N ASP A 288 -30.06 6.81 0.35
CA ASP A 288 -30.92 6.10 1.29
C ASP A 288 -30.58 4.60 1.35
N GLY A 289 -30.99 3.91 2.43
CA GLY A 289 -30.82 2.47 2.60
C GLY A 289 -29.84 2.06 3.69
N LEU A 290 -29.47 0.77 3.67
CA LEU A 290 -28.58 0.16 4.66
C LEU A 290 -27.11 0.48 4.36
N LYS A 291 -26.39 1.01 5.37
CA LYS A 291 -24.99 1.43 5.20
C LYS A 291 -24.10 0.26 4.80
N GLY A 292 -24.34 -0.96 5.27
CA GLY A 292 -23.54 -2.12 4.91
C GLY A 292 -23.56 -2.47 3.43
N ASP A 293 -24.72 -2.35 2.76
CA ASP A 293 -24.80 -2.57 1.29
C ASP A 293 -24.12 -1.45 0.52
N ARG A 294 -24.30 -0.21 0.97
CA ARG A 294 -23.68 1.00 0.40
C ARG A 294 -22.16 1.00 0.52
N VAL A 295 -21.64 0.62 1.69
CA VAL A 295 -20.20 0.42 1.92
C VAL A 295 -19.66 -0.68 1.03
N ARG A 296 -20.37 -1.81 0.89
CA ARG A 296 -19.95 -2.89 -0.02
C ARG A 296 -19.84 -2.39 -1.46
N ALA A 297 -20.87 -1.72 -1.97
CA ALA A 297 -20.89 -1.17 -3.32
C ALA A 297 -19.77 -0.15 -3.55
N THR A 298 -19.51 0.70 -2.55
CA THR A 298 -18.41 1.68 -2.58
C THR A 298 -17.05 0.97 -2.64
N LEU A 299 -16.81 -0.01 -1.79
CA LEU A 299 -15.56 -0.80 -1.79
C LEU A 299 -15.36 -1.57 -3.11
N GLU A 300 -16.43 -2.11 -3.68
CA GLU A 300 -16.42 -2.78 -4.98
C GLU A 300 -16.03 -1.83 -6.12
N ALA A 301 -16.63 -0.63 -6.16
CA ALA A 301 -16.30 0.42 -7.13
C ALA A 301 -14.84 0.91 -6.97
N MET A 302 -14.33 0.90 -5.73
CA MET A 302 -12.92 1.20 -5.42
C MET A 302 -11.96 0.02 -5.67
N HIS A 303 -12.48 -1.16 -6.04
CA HIS A 303 -11.73 -2.42 -6.15
C HIS A 303 -10.92 -2.76 -4.87
N LEU A 304 -11.48 -2.44 -3.71
CA LEU A 304 -10.92 -2.71 -2.39
C LEU A 304 -11.73 -3.82 -1.68
N SER A 305 -11.03 -4.60 -0.87
CA SER A 305 -11.66 -5.62 -0.03
C SER A 305 -11.94 -5.05 1.35
N SER A 306 -13.10 -5.40 1.91
CA SER A 306 -13.51 -5.15 3.29
C SER A 306 -12.42 -5.44 4.33
N ARG A 307 -11.60 -6.49 4.13
CA ARG A 307 -10.46 -6.84 4.99
C ARG A 307 -9.35 -5.79 5.09
N HIS A 308 -9.44 -4.73 4.30
CA HIS A 308 -8.53 -3.58 4.30
C HIS A 308 -9.26 -2.26 4.54
N ALA A 309 -10.50 -2.32 5.03
CA ALA A 309 -11.33 -1.16 5.28
C ALA A 309 -11.64 -1.03 6.78
N LEU A 310 -11.78 0.21 7.23
CA LEU A 310 -12.25 0.57 8.56
C LEU A 310 -13.48 1.47 8.42
N PHE A 311 -14.54 1.17 9.15
CA PHE A 311 -15.76 1.98 9.21
C PHE A 311 -15.84 2.75 10.53
N VAL A 312 -16.13 4.05 10.49
CA VAL A 312 -16.27 4.90 11.68
C VAL A 312 -17.64 5.56 11.65
N ASP A 313 -18.47 5.27 12.65
CA ASP A 313 -19.87 5.70 12.74
C ASP A 313 -20.30 5.67 14.20
N ASP A 314 -21.08 6.65 14.66
CA ASP A 314 -21.58 6.75 16.04
C ASP A 314 -22.68 5.70 16.33
N GLY A 315 -23.47 5.36 15.31
CA GLY A 315 -24.60 4.46 15.36
C GLY A 315 -24.20 2.98 15.51
N PRO A 316 -24.43 2.34 16.67
CA PRO A 316 -24.08 0.92 16.87
C PRO A 316 -24.80 -0.03 15.91
N ALA A 317 -26.01 0.34 15.45
CA ALA A 317 -26.77 -0.43 14.48
C ALA A 317 -26.14 -0.38 13.07
N ASN A 318 -25.65 0.80 12.66
CA ASN A 318 -24.94 0.97 11.39
C ASN A 318 -23.65 0.15 11.38
N ARG A 319 -22.86 0.21 12.47
CA ARG A 319 -21.62 -0.57 12.59
C ARG A 319 -21.89 -2.08 12.55
N ALA A 320 -22.94 -2.54 13.24
CA ALA A 320 -23.37 -3.93 13.23
C ALA A 320 -23.84 -4.41 11.84
N ASP A 321 -24.56 -3.57 11.09
CA ASP A 321 -24.97 -3.85 9.71
C ASP A 321 -23.77 -3.94 8.76
N VAL A 322 -22.84 -2.98 8.84
CA VAL A 322 -21.62 -2.95 8.04
C VAL A 322 -20.77 -4.19 8.29
N LEU A 323 -20.55 -4.58 9.55
CA LEU A 323 -19.76 -5.76 9.89
C LEU A 323 -20.38 -7.07 9.39
N ARG A 324 -21.71 -7.16 9.42
CA ARG A 324 -22.45 -8.34 8.94
C ARG A 324 -22.34 -8.50 7.44
N ARG A 325 -22.46 -7.39 6.69
CA ARG A 325 -22.51 -7.40 5.21
C ARG A 325 -21.13 -7.36 4.56
N ASN A 326 -20.09 -6.96 5.31
CA ASN A 326 -18.72 -6.81 4.82
C ASN A 326 -17.73 -7.61 5.68
N PRO A 327 -17.67 -8.95 5.53
CA PRO A 327 -16.78 -9.78 6.33
C PRO A 327 -15.32 -9.29 6.31
N GLY A 328 -14.72 -9.13 7.48
CA GLY A 328 -13.34 -8.69 7.65
C GLY A 328 -13.13 -7.18 7.74
N ILE A 329 -14.17 -6.35 7.59
CA ILE A 329 -14.07 -4.91 7.85
C ILE A 329 -13.88 -4.64 9.35
N GLY A 330 -13.08 -3.63 9.69
CA GLY A 330 -13.08 -3.08 11.06
C GLY A 330 -14.22 -2.09 11.24
N ALA A 331 -14.72 -1.90 12.47
CA ALA A 331 -15.69 -0.85 12.74
C ALA A 331 -15.49 -0.25 14.14
N LEU A 332 -15.45 1.07 14.25
CA LEU A 332 -15.20 1.79 15.50
C LEU A 332 -16.25 2.87 15.72
N SER A 333 -16.58 3.13 16.99
CA SER A 333 -17.25 4.37 17.36
C SER A 333 -16.28 5.56 17.23
N PRO A 334 -16.77 6.81 17.15
CA PRO A 334 -15.92 7.99 17.08
C PRO A 334 -14.89 8.05 18.22
N ALA A 335 -15.32 7.79 19.46
CA ALA A 335 -14.43 7.76 20.63
C ALA A 335 -13.32 6.70 20.53
N ALA A 336 -13.64 5.50 20.02
CA ALA A 336 -12.64 4.45 19.82
C ALA A 336 -11.70 4.78 18.64
N ALA A 337 -12.25 5.42 17.60
CA ALA A 337 -11.49 5.86 16.43
C ALA A 337 -10.47 6.95 16.81
N GLU A 338 -10.78 7.90 17.69
CA GLU A 338 -9.82 8.91 18.17
C GLU A 338 -8.57 8.26 18.77
N ALA A 339 -8.73 7.27 19.65
CA ALA A 339 -7.63 6.57 20.30
C ALA A 339 -6.78 5.77 19.30
N VAL A 340 -7.44 5.07 18.37
CA VAL A 340 -6.78 4.23 17.37
C VAL A 340 -6.05 5.07 16.31
N LEU A 341 -6.73 6.08 15.78
CA LEU A 341 -6.24 6.93 14.68
C LEU A 341 -5.25 7.99 15.15
N ALA A 342 -5.05 8.17 16.46
CA ALA A 342 -3.84 8.83 16.98
C ALA A 342 -2.56 8.14 16.49
N THR A 343 -2.62 6.86 16.12
CA THR A 343 -1.51 6.11 15.50
C THR A 343 -1.57 6.05 13.98
N ALA A 344 -2.49 6.77 13.32
CA ALA A 344 -2.66 6.76 11.86
C ALA A 344 -1.38 7.14 11.11
N ALA A 345 -0.53 7.96 11.73
CA ALA A 345 0.81 8.27 11.21
C ALA A 345 1.73 7.04 11.09
N ARG A 346 1.36 5.85 11.60
CA ARG A 346 2.08 4.58 11.41
C ARG A 346 1.44 3.68 10.35
N TRP A 347 0.28 4.06 9.85
CA TRP A 347 -0.46 3.29 8.85
C TRP A 347 0.06 3.67 7.46
N GLY A 348 0.03 2.74 6.51
CA GLY A 348 0.45 3.01 5.13
C GLY A 348 1.93 3.37 4.94
N LYS A 349 2.27 3.81 3.72
CA LYS A 349 3.60 4.36 3.36
C LYS A 349 3.46 5.88 3.21
N ALA A 350 4.53 6.64 3.39
CA ALA A 350 4.46 8.09 3.14
C ALA A 350 4.03 8.37 1.69
N ASP A 351 3.04 9.22 1.52
CA ASP A 351 2.47 9.65 0.24
C ASP A 351 2.22 11.16 0.31
N ALA A 352 3.30 11.93 0.52
CA ALA A 352 3.23 13.38 0.69
C ALA A 352 2.65 14.09 -0.54
N ALA A 353 2.84 13.51 -1.73
CA ALA A 353 2.25 14.00 -2.98
C ALA A 353 0.77 13.60 -3.15
N ARG A 354 0.21 12.81 -2.22
CA ARG A 354 -1.17 12.30 -2.24
C ARG A 354 -1.52 11.61 -3.56
N ALA A 355 -0.54 10.93 -4.16
CA ALA A 355 -0.69 10.29 -5.46
C ALA A 355 -1.81 9.24 -5.42
N ARG A 356 -1.97 8.56 -4.28
CA ARG A 356 -3.04 7.59 -4.08
C ARG A 356 -4.42 8.22 -4.09
N LEU A 357 -4.59 9.37 -3.45
CA LEU A 357 -5.86 10.12 -3.46
C LEU A 357 -6.21 10.54 -4.90
N ALA A 358 -5.25 11.09 -5.65
CA ALA A 358 -5.45 11.48 -7.04
C ALA A 358 -5.93 10.31 -7.91
N GLN A 359 -5.31 9.13 -7.76
CA GLN A 359 -5.68 7.91 -8.48
C GLN A 359 -7.10 7.41 -8.13
N TYR A 360 -7.55 7.59 -6.88
CA TYR A 360 -8.93 7.25 -6.52
C TYR A 360 -9.95 8.29 -6.96
N LYS A 361 -9.59 9.58 -7.09
CA LYS A 361 -10.45 10.59 -7.75
C LYS A 361 -10.69 10.25 -9.22
N VAL A 362 -9.69 9.70 -9.93
CA VAL A 362 -9.86 9.19 -11.29
C VAL A 362 -10.91 8.06 -11.33
N LEU A 363 -10.81 7.09 -10.40
CA LEU A 363 -11.78 5.99 -10.31
C LEU A 363 -13.19 6.47 -9.96
N GLU A 364 -13.32 7.47 -9.08
CA GLU A 364 -14.61 8.07 -8.72
C GLU A 364 -15.32 8.66 -9.95
N ARG A 365 -14.62 9.54 -10.68
CA ARG A 365 -15.15 10.16 -11.92
C ARG A 365 -15.57 9.13 -12.96
N LYS A 366 -14.78 8.06 -13.10
CA LYS A 366 -15.10 6.96 -14.02
C LYS A 366 -16.33 6.17 -13.57
N ALA A 367 -16.46 5.90 -12.28
CA ALA A 367 -17.62 5.21 -11.71
C ALA A 367 -18.91 6.03 -11.88
N GLU A 368 -18.84 7.35 -11.67
CA GLU A 368 -19.95 8.28 -11.89
C GLU A 368 -20.37 8.29 -13.37
N ALA A 369 -19.43 8.50 -14.29
CA ALA A 369 -19.70 8.49 -15.72
C ALA A 369 -20.29 7.15 -16.22
N ARG A 370 -19.93 6.04 -15.57
CA ARG A 370 -20.50 4.72 -15.87
C ARG A 370 -21.96 4.61 -15.41
N ARG A 371 -22.28 5.11 -14.22
CA ARG A 371 -23.65 5.14 -13.69
C ARG A 371 -24.56 6.00 -14.57
N ASP A 372 -24.09 7.17 -14.99
CA ASP A 372 -24.85 8.12 -15.81
C ASP A 372 -25.26 7.55 -17.18
N ARG A 373 -24.52 6.55 -17.68
CA ARG A 373 -24.81 5.88 -18.95
C ARG A 373 -25.74 4.68 -18.86
N GLY A 374 -26.21 4.31 -17.67
CA GLY A 374 -27.22 3.25 -17.50
C GLY A 374 -26.68 1.81 -17.58
N GLY A 375 -25.37 1.59 -17.58
CA GLY A 375 -24.76 0.30 -17.25
C GLY A 375 -24.86 -0.86 -18.26
N ASP A 376 -25.57 -0.73 -19.38
CA ASP A 376 -25.93 -1.89 -20.23
C ASP A 376 -24.90 -2.26 -21.34
N ASP A 377 -23.92 -1.41 -21.65
CA ASP A 377 -22.89 -1.71 -22.66
C ASP A 377 -21.45 -1.43 -22.16
N ASP A 378 -20.89 -2.43 -21.48
CA ASP A 378 -19.53 -2.42 -20.96
C ASP A 378 -18.47 -2.17 -22.04
N ALA A 379 -18.65 -2.74 -23.23
CA ALA A 379 -17.67 -2.64 -24.31
C ALA A 379 -17.65 -1.23 -24.92
N ALA A 380 -18.83 -0.65 -25.17
CA ALA A 380 -18.94 0.73 -25.64
C ALA A 380 -18.44 1.73 -24.58
N PHE A 381 -18.70 1.47 -23.29
CA PHE A 381 -18.19 2.31 -22.21
C PHE A 381 -16.65 2.31 -22.19
N LEU A 382 -16.03 1.13 -22.18
CA LEU A 382 -14.56 1.01 -22.17
C LEU A 382 -13.92 1.65 -23.40
N THR A 383 -14.51 1.47 -24.58
CA THR A 383 -14.04 2.13 -25.82
C THR A 383 -14.07 3.66 -25.70
N SER A 384 -15.15 4.21 -25.12
CA SER A 384 -15.26 5.65 -24.91
C SER A 384 -14.30 6.22 -23.87
N CYS A 385 -13.74 5.37 -22.99
CA CYS A 385 -12.77 5.81 -21.99
C CYS A 385 -11.43 6.20 -22.63
N ARG A 386 -11.14 5.79 -23.88
CA ARG A 386 -9.87 6.05 -24.57
C ARG A 386 -8.66 5.62 -23.72
N ILE A 387 -8.70 4.38 -23.26
CA ILE A 387 -7.70 3.80 -22.37
C ILE A 387 -6.38 3.71 -23.13
N ARG A 388 -5.31 4.26 -22.57
CA ARG A 388 -3.94 4.19 -23.10
C ARG A 388 -3.07 3.42 -22.12
N ALA A 389 -2.31 2.46 -22.62
CA ALA A 389 -1.36 1.70 -21.82
C ALA A 389 0.04 1.78 -22.44
N ARG A 390 1.06 1.97 -21.60
CA ARG A 390 2.46 2.03 -22.01
C ARG A 390 3.26 0.93 -21.33
N VAL A 391 3.95 0.13 -22.12
CA VAL A 391 4.84 -0.94 -21.63
C VAL A 391 6.29 -0.49 -21.81
N VAL A 392 7.03 -0.40 -20.71
CA VAL A 392 8.40 0.13 -20.69
C VAL A 392 9.32 -0.87 -20.01
N ALA A 393 10.47 -1.15 -20.62
CA ALA A 393 11.49 -2.00 -20.00
C ALA A 393 11.98 -1.35 -18.70
N VAL A 394 12.10 -2.15 -17.64
CA VAL A 394 12.58 -1.65 -16.35
C VAL A 394 14.11 -1.65 -16.36
N ALA A 395 14.71 -0.49 -16.04
CA ALA A 395 16.15 -0.35 -15.84
C ALA A 395 16.58 -0.96 -14.49
N HIS A 396 17.81 -0.72 -14.04
CA HIS A 396 18.27 -1.11 -12.68
C HIS A 396 17.92 -0.05 -11.62
N ASP A 397 17.72 1.20 -12.05
CA ASP A 397 17.52 2.40 -11.22
C ASP A 397 16.23 3.16 -11.57
N ASP A 398 15.30 2.51 -12.29
CA ASP A 398 13.95 2.99 -12.53
C ASP A 398 13.30 3.61 -11.28
N VAL A 399 12.80 4.83 -11.43
CA VAL A 399 12.12 5.60 -10.37
C VAL A 399 10.90 4.91 -9.79
N ASP A 400 10.30 4.01 -10.55
CA ASP A 400 9.17 3.22 -10.09
C ASP A 400 9.62 1.99 -9.30
N GLY A 401 10.91 1.82 -8.99
CA GLY A 401 11.45 0.64 -8.29
C GLY A 401 10.72 0.26 -7.00
N ASP A 402 10.37 1.27 -6.18
CA ASP A 402 9.57 1.08 -4.96
C ASP A 402 8.15 0.59 -5.28
N ARG A 403 7.55 1.14 -6.34
CA ARG A 403 6.21 0.79 -6.81
C ARG A 403 6.18 -0.59 -7.47
N ILE A 404 7.20 -0.94 -8.23
CA ILE A 404 7.41 -2.25 -8.85
C ILE A 404 7.56 -3.31 -7.76
N THR A 405 8.41 -3.05 -6.76
CA THR A 405 8.58 -3.92 -5.59
C THR A 405 7.25 -4.06 -4.82
N GLU A 406 6.52 -2.96 -4.61
CA GLU A 406 5.19 -2.98 -3.98
C GLU A 406 4.20 -3.87 -4.75
N LEU A 407 4.18 -3.81 -6.08
CA LEU A 407 3.31 -4.64 -6.91
C LEU A 407 3.70 -6.12 -6.81
N LEU A 408 4.99 -6.45 -6.90
CA LEU A 408 5.49 -7.84 -6.86
C LEU A 408 5.36 -8.50 -5.48
N GLN A 409 5.46 -7.73 -4.39
CA GLN A 409 5.26 -8.23 -3.04
C GLN A 409 3.81 -8.54 -2.71
N ARG A 410 2.85 -7.97 -3.46
CA ARG A 410 1.43 -8.15 -3.21
C ARG A 410 0.96 -9.49 -3.79
N ALA A 411 0.50 -10.38 -2.93
CA ALA A 411 -0.35 -11.50 -3.31
C ALA A 411 -1.80 -11.00 -3.51
N ASN A 412 -2.02 -10.23 -4.58
CA ASN A 412 -3.36 -9.81 -4.97
C ASN A 412 -3.95 -10.80 -5.99
N ARG A 413 -5.25 -10.67 -6.28
CA ARG A 413 -5.99 -11.50 -7.27
C ARG A 413 -5.37 -11.45 -8.68
N LEU A 414 -4.56 -10.42 -8.95
CA LEU A 414 -3.98 -10.10 -10.23
C LEU A 414 -2.47 -10.39 -10.27
N ASN A 415 -1.93 -11.15 -9.30
CA ASN A 415 -0.60 -11.74 -9.38
C ASN A 415 -0.76 -13.17 -9.89
N PHE A 416 -0.65 -13.30 -11.21
CA PHE A 416 -1.06 -14.48 -11.95
C PHE A 416 -0.08 -15.66 -11.78
N THR A 417 1.21 -15.38 -11.56
CA THR A 417 2.21 -16.42 -11.28
C THR A 417 2.30 -16.81 -9.81
N LYS A 418 1.62 -16.06 -8.90
CA LYS A 418 1.58 -16.27 -7.44
C LYS A 418 2.95 -16.28 -6.75
N ARG A 419 4.01 -15.83 -7.45
CA ARG A 419 5.37 -15.74 -6.91
C ARG A 419 5.52 -14.43 -6.14
N ARG A 420 5.92 -14.53 -4.87
CA ARG A 420 6.32 -13.39 -4.04
C ARG A 420 7.82 -13.21 -4.13
N VAL A 421 8.24 -11.97 -4.03
CA VAL A 421 9.66 -11.60 -4.05
C VAL A 421 10.03 -10.94 -2.73
N ALA A 422 11.31 -11.03 -2.34
CA ALA A 422 11.81 -10.35 -1.16
C ALA A 422 11.73 -8.82 -1.30
N ALA A 423 11.82 -8.09 -0.18
CA ALA A 423 12.07 -6.65 -0.24
C ALA A 423 13.34 -6.38 -1.04
N ASN A 424 13.27 -5.37 -1.91
CA ASN A 424 14.35 -5.00 -2.82
C ASN A 424 14.66 -6.03 -3.90
N TRP A 425 13.70 -6.88 -4.27
CA TRP A 425 13.83 -7.76 -5.44
C TRP A 425 14.36 -7.01 -6.65
N TYR A 426 13.78 -5.84 -6.94
CA TYR A 426 14.20 -4.96 -8.02
C TYR A 426 15.68 -4.50 -7.95
N VAL A 427 16.24 -4.40 -6.74
CA VAL A 427 17.62 -3.98 -6.45
C VAL A 427 18.57 -5.18 -6.29
N ALA A 428 18.03 -6.39 -6.11
CA ALA A 428 18.80 -7.62 -6.08
C ALA A 428 19.11 -8.06 -7.52
N ASP A 429 20.33 -8.51 -7.77
CA ASP A 429 20.83 -9.09 -9.04
C ASP A 429 19.86 -10.12 -9.69
N GLU A 430 18.92 -10.66 -8.92
CA GLU A 430 17.94 -11.64 -9.35
C GLU A 430 16.77 -11.09 -10.19
N ALA A 431 16.34 -9.83 -10.06
CA ALA A 431 15.18 -9.28 -10.77
C ALA A 431 15.48 -8.60 -12.10
N VAL A 432 16.53 -7.77 -12.09
CA VAL A 432 16.98 -6.99 -13.26
C VAL A 432 18.34 -7.53 -13.68
N GLY A 433 18.43 -8.85 -13.87
CA GLY A 433 19.63 -9.47 -14.42
C GLY A 433 20.11 -8.62 -15.59
N ALA A 434 21.23 -7.94 -15.36
CA ALA A 434 21.84 -6.87 -16.12
C ALA A 434 21.25 -6.62 -17.51
N TYR A 435 20.68 -5.42 -17.72
CA TYR A 435 20.48 -4.91 -19.07
C TYR A 435 21.80 -4.70 -19.82
N ASP A 436 22.98 -4.90 -19.20
CA ASP A 436 24.19 -5.17 -19.98
C ASP A 436 25.27 -6.00 -19.22
N ALA A 437 25.64 -7.12 -19.84
CA ALA A 437 26.85 -7.94 -19.61
C ALA A 437 26.93 -8.80 -18.33
N HIS A 438 26.10 -9.86 -18.24
CA HIS A 438 26.55 -11.13 -17.65
C HIS A 438 26.60 -12.20 -18.74
N LYS A 439 27.79 -12.42 -19.31
CA LYS A 439 28.10 -13.65 -20.05
C LYS A 439 28.10 -14.89 -19.13
N SER A 440 28.06 -14.72 -17.80
CA SER A 440 28.07 -15.82 -16.82
C SER A 440 26.68 -16.32 -16.38
N SER A 441 25.58 -15.61 -16.66
CA SER A 441 24.24 -16.16 -16.40
C SER A 441 23.81 -17.02 -17.59
N ALA A 442 23.45 -18.28 -17.33
CA ALA A 442 22.87 -19.20 -18.30
C ALA A 442 21.48 -18.74 -18.81
N THR A 443 20.94 -17.63 -18.26
CA THR A 443 19.55 -17.20 -18.46
C THR A 443 19.48 -15.72 -18.87
N GLU A 444 18.76 -15.41 -19.95
CA GLU A 444 18.32 -14.07 -20.33
C GLU A 444 17.08 -13.69 -19.53
N LYS A 445 17.03 -12.48 -18.95
CA LYS A 445 15.89 -11.97 -18.18
C LYS A 445 15.39 -10.66 -18.78
N ARG A 446 14.09 -10.44 -18.74
CA ARG A 446 13.45 -9.18 -19.13
C ARG A 446 12.37 -8.81 -18.14
N CYS A 447 12.27 -7.53 -17.83
CA CYS A 447 11.27 -6.96 -16.94
C CYS A 447 10.68 -5.72 -17.60
N TRP A 448 9.37 -5.55 -17.50
CA TRP A 448 8.63 -4.39 -17.97
C TRP A 448 7.68 -3.88 -16.90
N LYS A 449 7.57 -2.55 -16.82
CA LYS A 449 6.50 -1.87 -16.10
C LYS A 449 5.41 -1.45 -17.09
N VAL A 450 4.18 -1.39 -16.59
CA VAL A 450 3.02 -0.95 -17.35
C VAL A 450 2.42 0.26 -16.65
N SER A 451 2.37 1.40 -17.33
CA SER A 451 1.58 2.56 -16.91
C SER A 451 0.29 2.66 -17.73
N CYS A 452 -0.72 3.31 -17.17
CA CYS A 452 -2.03 3.41 -17.79
C CYS A 452 -2.70 4.74 -17.44
N ASP A 453 -3.34 5.35 -18.43
CA ASP A 453 -4.17 6.54 -18.29
C ASP A 453 -5.41 6.43 -19.18
N ASP A 454 -6.45 7.19 -18.89
CA ASP A 454 -7.66 7.25 -19.72
C ASP A 454 -8.25 8.67 -19.73
N ALA A 455 -9.45 8.83 -20.30
CA ALA A 455 -10.15 10.12 -20.36
C ALA A 455 -10.46 10.74 -18.98
N PHE A 456 -10.35 9.97 -17.90
CA PHE A 456 -10.60 10.41 -16.53
C PHE A 456 -9.31 10.74 -15.76
N GLY A 457 -8.14 10.31 -16.25
CA GLY A 457 -6.83 10.68 -15.71
C GLY A 457 -5.81 9.53 -15.65
N ASP A 458 -4.71 9.77 -14.95
CA ASP A 458 -3.57 8.84 -14.84
C ASP A 458 -3.69 7.90 -13.62
N TYR A 459 -3.42 6.61 -13.86
CA TYR A 459 -3.42 5.54 -12.85
C TYR A 459 -2.01 5.22 -12.31
N GLY A 460 -0.98 5.79 -12.92
CA GLY A 460 0.44 5.55 -12.68
C GLY A 460 0.89 4.16 -13.14
N VAL A 461 1.92 3.60 -12.51
CA VAL A 461 2.33 2.21 -12.75
C VAL A 461 1.30 1.24 -12.19
N VAL A 462 0.63 0.55 -13.11
CA VAL A 462 -0.44 -0.40 -12.86
C VAL A 462 -0.02 -1.85 -13.06
N GLY A 463 1.11 -2.14 -13.70
CA GLY A 463 1.53 -3.53 -13.94
C GLY A 463 3.03 -3.74 -13.97
N VAL A 464 3.44 -4.99 -13.72
CA VAL A 464 4.81 -5.49 -13.86
C VAL A 464 4.77 -6.86 -14.53
N VAL A 465 5.60 -7.03 -15.56
CA VAL A 465 5.77 -8.28 -16.30
C VAL A 465 7.25 -8.64 -16.27
N ALA A 466 7.58 -9.88 -15.94
CA ALA A 466 8.95 -10.38 -16.00
C ALA A 466 8.99 -11.78 -16.60
N ALA A 467 9.94 -12.01 -17.49
CA ALA A 467 10.16 -13.28 -18.15
C ALA A 467 11.66 -13.62 -18.16
N ASP A 468 11.96 -14.91 -18.15
CA ASP A 468 13.32 -15.43 -18.20
C ASP A 468 13.43 -16.61 -19.18
N ARG A 469 14.56 -16.78 -19.86
CA ARG A 469 14.83 -17.97 -20.68
C ARG A 469 16.28 -18.39 -20.57
N PRO A 470 16.61 -19.70 -20.65
CA PRO A 470 17.98 -20.11 -20.90
C PRO A 470 18.49 -19.49 -22.21
N LYS A 471 19.74 -19.04 -22.28
CA LYS A 471 20.34 -18.45 -23.50
C LYS A 471 20.33 -19.43 -24.69
N ASP A 472 20.41 -20.71 -24.39
CA ASP A 472 20.38 -21.80 -25.39
C ASP A 472 18.93 -22.28 -25.66
N GLY A 473 17.95 -21.75 -24.92
CA GLY A 473 16.55 -22.11 -24.97
C GLY A 473 15.75 -21.24 -25.94
N LYS A 474 14.74 -21.84 -26.58
CA LYS A 474 13.85 -21.13 -27.52
C LYS A 474 12.64 -20.47 -26.86
N ALA A 475 12.20 -20.96 -25.69
CA ALA A 475 10.98 -20.51 -25.03
C ALA A 475 11.28 -19.61 -23.84
N TRP A 476 10.52 -18.51 -23.73
CA TRP A 476 10.49 -17.67 -22.55
C TRP A 476 9.64 -18.31 -21.47
N ARG A 477 10.06 -18.25 -20.21
CA ARG A 477 9.24 -18.60 -19.05
C ARG A 477 8.73 -17.33 -18.39
N LEU A 478 7.43 -17.27 -18.13
CA LEU A 478 6.83 -16.15 -17.41
C LEU A 478 7.13 -16.25 -15.91
N ALA A 479 7.92 -15.33 -15.38
CA ALA A 479 8.24 -15.27 -13.96
C ALA A 479 7.20 -14.46 -13.18
N HIS A 480 6.81 -13.30 -13.71
CA HIS A 480 5.83 -12.41 -13.10
C HIS A 480 4.89 -11.83 -14.14
N PHE A 481 3.62 -11.79 -13.80
CA PHE A 481 2.60 -11.04 -14.51
C PHE A 481 1.66 -10.53 -13.44
N THR A 482 1.78 -9.25 -13.09
CA THR A 482 1.08 -8.68 -11.93
C THR A 482 0.50 -7.33 -12.25
N PHE A 483 -0.77 -7.13 -11.91
CA PHE A 483 -1.47 -5.87 -12.11
C PHE A 483 -2.10 -5.32 -10.83
N SER A 484 -2.27 -4.00 -10.79
CA SER A 484 -2.96 -3.28 -9.74
C SER A 484 -4.47 -3.48 -9.88
N CYS A 485 -5.17 -3.63 -8.76
CA CYS A 485 -6.63 -3.68 -8.76
C CYS A 485 -7.29 -2.43 -9.35
N ARG A 486 -6.57 -1.31 -9.46
CA ARG A 486 -7.10 -0.06 -10.05
C ARG A 486 -7.23 -0.10 -11.57
N ALA A 487 -6.49 -0.98 -12.23
CA ALA A 487 -6.64 -1.24 -13.67
C ALA A 487 -7.58 -2.42 -13.96
N ALA A 488 -8.19 -3.01 -12.93
CA ALA A 488 -9.04 -4.19 -13.10
C ALA A 488 -10.24 -3.87 -13.99
N GLY A 489 -10.54 -4.75 -14.95
CA GLY A 489 -11.67 -4.59 -15.85
C GLY A 489 -11.46 -3.56 -16.97
N MET A 490 -10.28 -2.94 -17.04
CA MET A 490 -9.91 -2.02 -18.14
C MET A 490 -9.35 -2.74 -19.36
N ARG A 491 -9.18 -4.08 -19.30
CA ARG A 491 -8.59 -4.92 -20.36
C ARG A 491 -7.11 -4.65 -20.64
N VAL A 492 -6.44 -3.89 -19.78
CA VAL A 492 -5.01 -3.57 -19.90
C VAL A 492 -4.16 -4.84 -19.77
N GLU A 493 -4.53 -5.74 -18.84
CA GLU A 493 -3.90 -7.03 -18.66
C GLU A 493 -3.98 -7.90 -19.93
N SER A 494 -5.12 -7.90 -20.61
CA SER A 494 -5.35 -8.63 -21.85
C SER A 494 -4.54 -8.05 -23.01
N ALA A 495 -4.53 -6.72 -23.15
CA ALA A 495 -3.72 -6.03 -24.15
C ALA A 495 -2.22 -6.31 -23.98
N VAL A 496 -1.71 -6.24 -22.73
CA VAL A 496 -0.30 -6.53 -22.42
C VAL A 496 0.04 -8.00 -22.62
N ALA A 497 -0.88 -8.92 -22.31
CA ALA A 497 -0.68 -10.35 -22.57
C ALA A 497 -0.51 -10.61 -24.07
N CYS A 498 -1.39 -10.07 -24.92
CA CYS A 498 -1.26 -10.17 -26.37
C CYS A 498 0.07 -9.60 -26.88
N TRP A 499 0.42 -8.37 -26.44
CA TRP A 499 1.70 -7.75 -26.75
C TRP A 499 2.91 -8.59 -26.34
N LEU A 500 2.85 -9.27 -25.18
CA LEU A 500 3.95 -10.10 -24.68
C LEU A 500 4.23 -11.29 -25.60
N PHE A 501 3.19 -11.99 -26.05
CA PHE A 501 3.32 -13.11 -26.99
C PHE A 501 3.77 -12.64 -28.38
N GLU A 502 3.33 -11.47 -28.83
CA GLU A 502 3.83 -10.86 -30.07
C GLU A 502 5.32 -10.48 -29.96
N THR A 503 5.75 -9.98 -28.81
CA THR A 503 7.11 -9.49 -28.58
C THR A 503 8.12 -10.61 -28.33
N LEU A 504 7.72 -11.66 -27.60
CA LEU A 504 8.62 -12.74 -27.18
C LEU A 504 8.41 -14.06 -27.93
N GLY A 505 7.34 -14.19 -28.72
CA GLY A 505 6.97 -15.42 -29.40
C GLY A 505 6.42 -16.46 -28.44
N THR A 506 7.09 -17.62 -28.32
CA THR A 506 6.67 -18.69 -27.42
C THR A 506 7.01 -18.35 -25.97
N VAL A 507 5.98 -18.16 -25.16
CA VAL A 507 6.05 -17.97 -23.71
C VAL A 507 5.39 -19.16 -23.03
N ASP A 508 6.14 -19.89 -22.21
CA ASP A 508 5.65 -20.83 -21.20
C ASP A 508 5.18 -20.04 -19.98
N ASP A 509 3.87 -19.91 -19.85
CA ASP A 509 3.15 -19.27 -18.77
C ASP A 509 2.38 -20.27 -17.91
N GLY A 510 2.56 -21.58 -18.14
CA GLY A 510 1.77 -22.63 -17.49
C GLY A 510 0.27 -22.59 -17.78
N GLY A 511 -0.17 -21.97 -18.89
CA GLY A 511 -1.58 -21.80 -19.27
C GLY A 511 -2.31 -20.70 -18.50
N VAL A 512 -1.59 -19.87 -17.76
CA VAL A 512 -2.20 -18.84 -16.89
C VAL A 512 -2.76 -17.66 -17.69
N LEU A 513 -2.20 -17.35 -18.86
CA LEU A 513 -2.63 -16.21 -19.68
C LEU A 513 -3.67 -16.59 -20.75
N ASP A 514 -4.05 -17.87 -20.89
CA ASP A 514 -5.01 -18.33 -21.91
C ASP A 514 -6.36 -17.62 -21.78
N ASP A 515 -6.94 -17.64 -20.58
CA ASP A 515 -8.21 -16.95 -20.28
C ASP A 515 -8.08 -15.43 -20.37
N ILE A 516 -6.90 -14.89 -20.07
CA ILE A 516 -6.63 -13.43 -20.10
C ILE A 516 -6.57 -12.93 -21.55
N ARG A 517 -5.98 -13.72 -22.45
CA ARG A 517 -5.85 -13.41 -23.88
C ARG A 517 -7.13 -13.66 -24.67
N ALA A 518 -8.01 -14.52 -24.18
CA ALA A 518 -9.31 -14.77 -24.80
C ALA A 518 -10.27 -13.56 -24.71
N VAL A 519 -9.97 -12.61 -23.83
CA VAL A 519 -10.76 -11.40 -23.63
C VAL A 519 -10.41 -10.34 -24.68
N ASP A 520 -11.44 -9.79 -25.32
CA ASP A 520 -11.26 -8.66 -26.25
C ASP A 520 -10.70 -7.41 -25.51
N ALA A 521 -9.57 -6.92 -26.01
CA ALA A 521 -8.84 -5.77 -25.49
C ALA A 521 -8.74 -4.62 -26.51
N SER A 522 -9.55 -4.65 -27.57
CA SER A 522 -9.58 -3.64 -28.64
C SER A 522 -9.84 -2.20 -28.16
N CYS A 523 -10.43 -2.04 -26.96
CA CYS A 523 -10.66 -0.75 -26.33
C CYS A 523 -9.40 -0.13 -25.69
N VAL A 524 -8.31 -0.89 -25.58
CA VAL A 524 -7.03 -0.42 -25.04
C VAL A 524 -6.12 -0.02 -26.18
N ASP A 525 -5.80 1.26 -26.21
CA ASP A 525 -4.77 1.77 -27.08
C ASP A 525 -3.39 1.50 -26.48
N LEU A 526 -2.74 0.46 -27.01
CA LEU A 526 -1.34 0.14 -26.68
C LEU A 526 -0.36 0.91 -27.61
N SER A 527 -0.78 2.03 -28.22
CA SER A 527 -0.03 2.76 -29.25
C SER A 527 1.01 3.77 -28.77
N ALA A 528 1.32 3.85 -27.47
CA ALA A 528 2.55 4.52 -27.05
C ALA A 528 3.79 3.64 -27.33
N ARG A 529 4.01 3.30 -28.62
CA ARG A 529 5.28 2.75 -29.12
C ARG A 529 6.36 3.82 -29.05
N SER A 530 7.03 3.87 -27.90
CA SER A 530 8.50 3.85 -27.79
C SER A 530 8.82 3.57 -26.31
N GLY A 531 9.54 2.53 -25.91
CA GLY A 531 10.58 1.85 -26.66
C GLY A 531 10.18 0.53 -27.29
N VAL A 532 9.96 0.55 -28.61
CA VAL A 532 10.88 -0.26 -29.43
C VAL A 532 12.26 0.23 -28.99
N LEU A 533 13.16 -0.68 -28.57
CA LEU A 533 14.58 -0.33 -28.55
C LEU A 533 14.84 0.49 -29.81
N PRO A 534 15.31 1.75 -29.75
CA PRO A 534 15.66 2.45 -30.98
C PRO A 534 16.44 1.44 -31.80
N GLU A 535 16.05 1.22 -33.06
CA GLU A 535 16.85 0.34 -33.93
C GLU A 535 18.30 0.73 -33.66
N PRO A 536 19.14 -0.21 -33.19
CA PRO A 536 20.39 0.13 -32.55
C PRO A 536 21.11 1.08 -33.49
N VAL A 537 21.19 2.36 -33.07
CA VAL A 537 21.95 3.35 -33.81
C VAL A 537 23.32 2.69 -33.97
N PRO A 538 23.82 2.47 -35.19
CA PRO A 538 25.06 1.76 -35.39
C PRO A 538 26.10 2.36 -34.45
N LYS A 539 26.56 1.54 -33.49
CA LYS A 539 27.50 1.98 -32.45
C LYS A 539 28.80 2.32 -33.15
N THR A 540 29.03 3.61 -33.39
CA THR A 540 30.15 4.11 -34.19
C THR A 540 31.22 4.78 -33.36
N LYS A 541 30.89 5.22 -32.13
CA LYS A 541 31.80 5.85 -31.18
C LYS A 541 31.80 5.09 -29.86
N ARG A 542 32.94 5.02 -29.17
CA ARG A 542 33.12 4.30 -27.90
C ARG A 542 33.24 5.30 -26.76
N ALA A 543 32.47 5.08 -25.69
CA ALA A 543 32.53 5.88 -24.47
C ALA A 543 32.96 5.01 -23.28
N LEU A 544 33.78 5.56 -22.38
CA LEU A 544 34.17 4.90 -21.14
C LEU A 544 33.68 5.71 -19.94
N LEU A 545 32.97 5.05 -19.03
CA LEU A 545 32.53 5.63 -17.76
C LEU A 545 33.43 5.14 -16.63
N ARG A 546 34.03 6.09 -15.90
CA ARG A 546 34.89 5.83 -14.74
C ARG A 546 34.36 6.59 -13.53
N GLY A 547 33.77 5.89 -12.57
CA GLY A 547 33.16 6.52 -11.40
C GLY A 547 32.27 5.58 -10.59
N TRP A 548 31.50 6.16 -9.67
CA TRP A 548 30.54 5.45 -8.82
C TRP A 548 29.24 5.11 -9.56
N CYS A 549 28.32 4.43 -8.86
CA CYS A 549 26.98 4.07 -9.32
C CYS A 549 26.25 5.20 -10.06
N ALA A 550 26.29 6.46 -9.57
CA ALA A 550 25.66 7.60 -10.26
C ALA A 550 26.28 7.93 -11.63
N THR A 551 27.59 7.71 -11.81
CA THR A 551 28.24 7.90 -13.12
C THR A 551 27.80 6.82 -14.12
N LEU A 552 27.53 5.60 -13.65
CA LEU A 552 27.03 4.50 -14.49
C LEU A 552 25.63 4.77 -15.06
N GLN A 553 24.85 5.64 -14.41
CA GLN A 553 23.51 6.03 -14.87
C GLN A 553 23.54 6.87 -16.17
N LEU A 554 24.72 7.33 -16.60
CA LEU A 554 24.91 7.98 -17.90
C LEU A 554 24.89 7.00 -19.07
N ALA A 555 25.12 5.70 -18.83
CA ALA A 555 25.24 4.70 -19.90
C ALA A 555 24.01 4.66 -20.83
N PRO A 556 22.76 4.58 -20.32
CA PRO A 556 21.58 4.53 -21.18
C PRO A 556 21.39 5.81 -22.01
N TRP A 557 21.89 6.95 -21.55
CA TRP A 557 21.80 8.22 -22.27
C TRP A 557 22.80 8.30 -23.42
N LEU A 558 24.03 7.85 -23.21
CA LEU A 558 25.06 7.76 -24.24
C LEU A 558 24.73 6.66 -25.26
N GLU A 559 24.22 5.50 -24.83
CA GLU A 559 23.80 4.42 -25.73
C GLU A 559 22.67 4.86 -26.66
N ARG A 560 21.70 5.63 -26.15
CA ARG A 560 20.64 6.24 -26.97
C ARG A 560 21.17 7.23 -28.02
N ARG A 561 22.38 7.78 -27.82
CA ARG A 561 23.07 8.67 -28.76
C ARG A 561 24.05 7.91 -29.66
N GLY A 562 24.04 6.57 -29.66
CA GLY A 562 24.84 5.74 -30.55
C GLY A 562 26.27 5.45 -30.08
N TYR A 563 26.55 5.62 -28.78
CA TYR A 563 27.83 5.25 -28.18
C TYR A 563 27.86 3.77 -27.75
N GLU A 564 28.98 3.10 -27.97
CA GLU A 564 29.33 1.84 -27.29
C GLU A 564 29.94 2.16 -25.94
N VAL A 565 29.19 1.93 -24.86
CA VAL A 565 29.62 2.31 -23.50
C VAL A 565 30.33 1.15 -22.81
N ALA A 566 31.51 1.42 -22.26
CA ALA A 566 32.21 0.56 -21.33
C ALA A 566 32.28 1.21 -19.94
N CYS A 567 32.42 0.40 -18.88
CA CYS A 567 32.51 0.87 -17.50
C CYS A 567 33.66 0.15 -16.77
N GLU A 568 34.49 0.87 -16.01
CA GLU A 568 35.54 0.30 -15.15
C GLU A 568 35.08 0.24 -13.68
N PRO A 569 35.45 -0.81 -12.91
CA PRO A 569 34.68 -2.01 -12.59
C PRO A 569 33.54 -1.85 -11.55
N LYS A 570 32.64 -2.87 -11.52
CA LYS A 570 31.30 -2.87 -10.89
C LYS A 570 31.22 -3.38 -9.43
N THR A 571 32.32 -3.55 -8.70
CA THR A 571 32.33 -4.10 -7.33
C THR A 571 32.78 -3.07 -6.29
N TYR A 572 32.37 -3.21 -5.02
CA TYR A 572 32.75 -2.29 -3.92
C TYR A 572 34.28 -2.21 -3.70
N ALA A 573 35.05 -3.20 -4.17
CA ALA A 573 36.51 -3.16 -4.23
C ALA A 573 37.06 -2.10 -5.20
N ALA A 574 36.20 -1.48 -6.01
CA ALA A 574 36.54 -0.52 -7.07
C ALA A 574 36.84 0.91 -6.61
N VAL A 575 36.70 1.25 -5.31
CA VAL A 575 37.08 2.58 -4.78
C VAL A 575 38.54 2.92 -5.13
N ARG A 576 39.39 1.90 -5.34
CA ARG A 576 40.79 2.07 -5.74
C ARG A 576 41.00 2.52 -7.19
N PHE A 577 40.05 2.25 -8.10
CA PHE A 577 40.26 2.36 -9.55
C PHE A 577 39.61 3.59 -10.21
N SER A 578 38.72 4.30 -9.49
CA SER A 578 38.15 5.57 -9.95
C SER A 578 39.03 6.78 -9.61
N SER A 579 39.99 6.66 -8.68
CA SER A 579 40.91 7.77 -8.36
C SER A 579 41.89 8.04 -9.49
N LEU A 580 41.92 9.30 -9.94
CA LEU A 580 42.92 9.79 -10.88
C LEU A 580 44.33 9.73 -10.31
N ARG A 581 44.49 10.04 -9.02
CA ARG A 581 45.79 9.98 -8.37
C ARG A 581 46.35 8.56 -8.36
N TRP A 582 45.51 7.57 -8.07
CA TRP A 582 45.91 6.17 -8.09
C TRP A 582 46.30 5.74 -9.51
N LEU A 583 45.47 6.07 -10.51
CA LEU A 583 45.75 5.79 -11.91
C LEU A 583 47.09 6.39 -12.36
N ARG A 584 47.38 7.64 -11.97
CA ARG A 584 48.64 8.32 -12.26
C ARG A 584 49.83 7.63 -11.62
N ALA A 585 49.70 7.28 -10.34
CA ALA A 585 50.74 6.55 -9.62
C ALA A 585 51.00 5.16 -10.24
N ALA A 586 49.96 4.50 -10.74
CA ALA A 586 50.07 3.22 -11.44
C ALA A 586 50.73 3.30 -12.82
N THR A 587 50.79 4.48 -13.43
CA THR A 587 51.45 4.63 -14.73
C THR A 587 52.92 5.04 -14.62
N ASP A 588 53.35 5.47 -13.44
CA ASP A 588 54.73 5.76 -13.13
C ASP A 588 55.39 4.45 -12.64
N ASP A 589 56.05 3.72 -13.57
CA ASP A 589 56.67 2.36 -13.50
C ASP A 589 57.51 1.98 -12.23
N GLY A 590 57.58 2.82 -11.19
CA GLY A 590 58.31 2.56 -9.94
C GLY A 590 57.46 2.57 -8.65
N ALA A 591 56.14 2.74 -8.74
CA ALA A 591 55.28 2.87 -7.55
C ALA A 591 54.47 1.61 -7.17
N VAL A 592 53.93 0.87 -8.14
CA VAL A 592 53.03 -0.28 -7.86
C VAL A 592 53.79 -1.58 -7.63
N ALA A 593 55.02 -1.72 -8.14
CA ALA A 593 55.86 -2.88 -7.85
C ALA A 593 56.16 -3.12 -6.35
N ALA A 594 55.81 -2.15 -5.47
CA ALA A 594 55.95 -2.26 -4.01
C ALA A 594 54.61 -2.45 -3.26
N LEU A 595 53.47 -2.46 -3.96
CA LEU A 595 52.16 -2.80 -3.40
C LEU A 595 52.01 -4.32 -3.50
N SER A 596 52.11 -4.98 -2.34
CA SER A 596 52.38 -6.41 -2.19
C SER A 596 51.54 -7.35 -3.06
N ASP A 597 52.15 -8.48 -3.41
CA ASP A 597 51.61 -9.65 -4.10
C ASP A 597 50.20 -10.10 -3.67
N ALA A 598 49.72 -9.68 -2.49
CA ALA A 598 48.38 -9.98 -1.99
C ALA A 598 47.26 -9.18 -2.70
N ALA A 599 47.47 -7.90 -3.00
CA ALA A 599 46.48 -7.09 -3.72
C ALA A 599 46.41 -7.50 -5.21
N LEU A 600 47.56 -7.86 -5.79
CA LEU A 600 47.65 -8.44 -7.14
C LEU A 600 47.10 -9.88 -7.20
N ALA A 601 47.16 -10.64 -6.09
CA ALA A 601 46.51 -11.96 -5.99
C ALA A 601 44.98 -11.84 -5.86
N GLU A 602 44.46 -10.83 -5.17
CA GLU A 602 43.04 -10.47 -5.16
C GLU A 602 42.58 -10.01 -6.55
N GLU A 603 43.39 -9.24 -7.26
CA GLU A 603 43.16 -8.86 -8.65
C GLU A 603 43.17 -10.08 -9.58
N ALA A 604 44.10 -11.02 -9.40
CA ALA A 604 44.13 -12.28 -10.14
C ALA A 604 42.94 -13.19 -9.79
N ALA A 605 42.43 -13.13 -8.56
CA ALA A 605 41.23 -13.85 -8.15
C ALA A 605 39.95 -13.21 -8.71
N ALA A 606 39.88 -11.87 -8.78
CA ALA A 606 38.82 -11.13 -9.44
C ALA A 606 38.82 -11.39 -10.96
N ARG A 607 40.00 -11.46 -11.60
CA ARG A 607 40.17 -11.87 -13.01
C ARG A 607 39.77 -13.32 -13.29
N ARG A 608 39.73 -14.20 -12.28
CA ARG A 608 39.23 -15.58 -12.43
C ARG A 608 37.71 -15.69 -12.31
N LEU A 609 37.03 -14.65 -11.83
CA LEU A 609 35.56 -14.60 -11.72
C LEU A 609 34.89 -14.04 -12.98
N ASP A 610 35.63 -13.36 -13.84
CA ASP A 610 35.21 -12.92 -15.18
C ASP A 610 36.06 -13.68 -16.21
N GLY A 611 35.51 -14.75 -16.81
CA GLY A 611 36.23 -15.69 -17.69
C GLY A 611 36.85 -15.08 -18.95
N ASP A 612 37.97 -14.39 -18.79
CA ASP A 612 38.85 -13.92 -19.85
C ASP A 612 40.05 -14.89 -19.95
N ASP A 613 39.88 -15.94 -20.75
CA ASP A 613 40.99 -16.77 -21.22
C ASP A 613 41.78 -15.95 -22.27
N GLY A 614 42.81 -15.23 -21.85
CA GLY A 614 43.55 -14.38 -22.80
C GLY A 614 44.74 -13.60 -22.28
N ASP A 615 45.86 -14.31 -22.14
CA ASP A 615 47.24 -13.81 -22.13
C ASP A 615 47.80 -13.21 -20.83
N GLY A 616 48.95 -13.75 -20.46
CA GLY A 616 49.61 -13.56 -19.18
C GLY A 616 50.45 -12.28 -19.08
N GLY A 617 50.81 -11.95 -17.84
CA GLY A 617 52.02 -11.21 -17.47
C GLY A 617 52.25 -9.84 -18.13
N GLY A 618 51.86 -8.75 -17.45
CA GLY A 618 52.34 -7.41 -17.78
C GLY A 618 51.81 -6.34 -16.82
N GLY A 619 52.71 -5.69 -16.08
CA GLY A 619 52.39 -4.61 -15.15
C GLY A 619 51.98 -3.29 -15.81
N ASP A 620 51.25 -2.48 -15.04
CA ASP A 620 51.14 -1.00 -14.99
C ASP A 620 50.84 -0.15 -16.25
N THR A 621 51.01 -0.67 -17.47
CA THR A 621 50.73 0.09 -18.71
C THR A 621 49.41 -0.29 -19.37
N ALA A 622 48.73 -1.34 -18.89
CA ALA A 622 47.48 -1.83 -19.46
C ALA A 622 46.29 -0.88 -19.24
N GLY A 623 46.20 -0.23 -18.07
CA GLY A 623 45.10 0.68 -17.74
C GLY A 623 45.03 1.89 -18.67
N LEU A 624 46.15 2.59 -18.88
CA LEU A 624 46.18 3.76 -19.76
C LEU A 624 46.05 3.41 -21.25
N ARG A 625 46.56 2.23 -21.67
CA ARG A 625 46.34 1.72 -23.04
C ARG A 625 44.87 1.44 -23.32
N ARG A 626 44.09 1.01 -22.32
CA ARG A 626 42.62 0.83 -22.45
C ARG A 626 41.90 2.16 -22.70
N LEU A 627 42.33 3.26 -22.08
CA LEU A 627 41.68 4.57 -22.23
C LEU A 627 41.81 5.17 -23.63
N ARG A 628 42.88 4.84 -24.35
CA ARG A 628 43.17 5.38 -25.70
C ARG A 628 42.24 4.87 -26.80
N GLY A 629 41.44 3.84 -26.52
CA GLY A 629 40.50 3.25 -27.46
C GLY A 629 39.11 3.88 -27.49
N TYR A 630 38.88 4.94 -26.70
CA TYR A 630 37.57 5.58 -26.53
C TYR A 630 37.55 6.99 -27.11
N ASP A 631 36.45 7.34 -27.76
CA ASP A 631 36.16 8.68 -28.27
C ASP A 631 35.77 9.62 -27.13
N VAL A 632 35.14 9.08 -26.08
CA VAL A 632 34.73 9.82 -24.89
C VAL A 632 35.18 9.08 -23.64
N VAL A 633 35.79 9.80 -22.70
CA VAL A 633 36.10 9.29 -21.36
C VAL A 633 35.43 10.18 -20.34
N VAL A 634 34.51 9.62 -19.54
CA VAL A 634 33.86 10.29 -18.43
C VAL A 634 34.55 9.89 -17.13
N GLN A 635 35.03 10.88 -16.40
CA GLN A 635 35.74 10.70 -15.13
C GLN A 635 34.99 11.41 -14.01
N ASP A 636 34.53 10.63 -13.05
CA ASP A 636 33.99 11.11 -11.77
C ASP A 636 35.14 11.47 -10.82
N LEU A 637 35.11 12.69 -10.29
CA LEU A 637 36.14 13.20 -9.38
C LEU A 637 35.79 13.04 -7.91
N GLU A 638 34.71 12.31 -7.57
CA GLU A 638 34.28 12.10 -6.19
C GLU A 638 35.42 11.59 -5.30
N VAL A 639 36.09 10.50 -5.69
CA VAL A 639 37.15 9.90 -4.87
C VAL A 639 38.29 10.90 -4.62
N ASP A 640 38.76 11.57 -5.66
CA ASP A 640 39.85 12.54 -5.55
C ASP A 640 39.42 13.81 -4.77
N SER A 641 38.12 14.10 -4.71
CA SER A 641 37.58 15.29 -4.06
C SER A 641 37.28 15.09 -2.57
N ILE A 642 36.76 13.93 -2.13
CA ILE A 642 36.25 13.77 -0.75
C ILE A 642 36.83 12.58 0.02
N TRP A 643 37.74 11.79 -0.56
CA TRP A 643 38.33 10.66 0.15
C TRP A 643 39.71 11.00 0.69
N PRO A 644 39.97 10.74 1.99
CA PRO A 644 41.26 11.02 2.58
C PRO A 644 42.30 9.96 2.18
N VAL A 645 43.56 10.36 2.27
CA VAL A 645 44.72 9.64 1.78
C VAL A 645 45.71 9.55 2.93
N ALA A 646 46.36 8.39 3.14
CA ALA A 646 47.41 8.24 4.16
C ALA A 646 48.80 8.20 3.54
N ARG A 647 49.85 8.02 4.35
CA ARG A 647 51.20 7.72 3.86
C ARG A 647 51.56 6.26 4.16
N TYR A 648 52.37 5.65 3.30
CA TYR A 648 52.99 4.35 3.59
C TYR A 648 54.18 4.52 4.54
N ARG A 649 54.30 3.60 5.49
CA ARG A 649 55.41 3.56 6.45
C ARG A 649 56.75 3.44 5.71
N GLY A 650 57.69 4.35 5.98
CA GLY A 650 59.07 4.29 5.50
C GLY A 650 59.35 4.79 4.08
N SER A 651 58.33 5.05 3.24
CA SER A 651 58.54 5.50 1.85
C SER A 651 58.18 6.97 1.59
N GLY A 652 57.42 7.61 2.48
CA GLY A 652 56.88 8.95 2.28
C GLY A 652 55.82 9.04 1.16
N ARG A 653 55.49 7.93 0.50
CA ARG A 653 54.50 7.83 -0.58
C ARG A 653 53.08 7.79 -0.01
N ARG A 654 52.11 8.38 -0.69
CA ARG A 654 50.70 8.39 -0.26
C ARG A 654 50.00 7.06 -0.62
N ALA A 655 49.20 6.51 0.30
CA ALA A 655 48.35 5.34 0.15
C ALA A 655 46.93 5.75 -0.25
N PHE A 656 46.40 5.13 -1.31
CA PHE A 656 45.15 5.53 -1.95
C PHE A 656 44.26 4.33 -2.26
N PRO A 657 42.94 4.51 -2.15
CA PRO A 657 42.24 5.25 -1.10
C PRO A 657 42.55 4.65 0.28
N LEU A 658 42.36 5.41 1.37
CA LEU A 658 42.25 4.77 2.68
C LEU A 658 41.02 3.87 2.62
N ASP A 659 41.22 2.57 2.59
CA ASP A 659 40.13 1.62 2.72
C ASP A 659 39.54 1.81 4.12
N LEU A 660 38.45 2.58 4.20
CA LEU A 660 37.81 2.97 5.46
C LEU A 660 37.28 1.75 6.22
N ALA A 661 37.33 0.55 5.64
CA ALA A 661 37.00 -0.71 6.30
C ALA A 661 38.02 -1.14 7.38
N HIS A 662 39.18 -0.47 7.53
CA HIS A 662 40.24 -0.95 8.43
C HIS A 662 40.45 -0.07 9.67
N ARG A 663 40.59 -0.70 10.83
CA ARG A 663 40.56 -0.06 12.17
C ARG A 663 41.90 0.49 12.70
N ASP A 664 43.02 0.40 11.97
CA ASP A 664 44.36 0.59 12.57
C ASP A 664 45.07 1.93 12.26
N ALA A 665 44.48 2.85 11.47
CA ALA A 665 45.13 4.14 11.21
C ALA A 665 44.94 5.10 12.41
N ALA A 666 46.02 5.32 13.17
CA ALA A 666 46.07 6.36 14.21
C ALA A 666 45.97 7.76 13.56
N CYS A 667 44.78 8.34 13.65
CA CYS A 667 44.41 9.65 13.12
C CYS A 667 44.56 10.71 14.24
N ALA A 668 45.23 11.85 13.99
CA ALA A 668 45.18 12.99 14.93
C ALA A 668 43.92 13.85 14.64
N PRO A 669 43.60 14.89 15.42
CA PRO A 669 42.34 15.63 15.25
C PRO A 669 42.28 16.50 13.96
N GLY A 670 41.20 16.37 13.15
CA GLY A 670 40.94 17.17 11.94
C GLY A 670 39.75 16.69 11.07
N LEU A 671 39.39 17.46 10.01
CA LEU A 671 38.22 17.22 9.14
C LEU A 671 38.25 15.87 8.40
N ALA A 672 39.43 15.45 7.95
CA ALA A 672 39.62 14.18 7.25
C ALA A 672 39.45 12.99 8.21
N GLU A 673 39.87 13.18 9.45
CA GLU A 673 39.80 12.18 10.51
C GLU A 673 38.37 12.00 11.02
N ASP A 674 37.63 13.09 11.22
CA ASP A 674 36.21 13.07 11.60
C ASP A 674 35.35 12.41 10.51
N TRP A 675 35.59 12.73 9.24
CA TRP A 675 34.91 12.08 8.11
C TRP A 675 35.18 10.56 8.09
N ALA A 676 36.44 10.16 8.20
CA ALA A 676 36.83 8.75 8.22
C ALA A 676 36.26 7.97 9.43
N LEU A 677 36.13 8.61 10.59
CA LEU A 677 35.53 8.03 11.80
C LEU A 677 34.01 7.88 11.68
N LEU A 678 33.33 8.88 11.13
CA LEU A 678 31.86 8.90 10.99
C LEU A 678 31.38 7.88 9.95
N TRP A 679 32.06 7.81 8.79
CA TRP A 679 31.76 6.81 7.77
C TRP A 679 31.89 5.37 8.29
N ARG A 680 32.92 5.13 9.12
CA ARG A 680 33.15 3.85 9.81
C ARG A 680 32.05 3.45 10.78
N ARG A 681 31.47 4.41 11.50
CA ARG A 681 30.34 4.15 12.42
C ARG A 681 29.04 3.85 11.68
N ALA A 682 28.88 4.33 10.45
CA ALA A 682 27.66 4.19 9.69
C ALA A 682 27.53 2.85 8.92
N ASN A 683 28.64 2.16 8.59
CA ASN A 683 28.65 1.11 7.56
C ASN A 683 29.22 -0.28 7.96
N GLU A 684 29.27 -0.64 9.25
CA GLU A 684 29.62 -1.99 9.82
C GLU A 684 30.30 -3.02 8.87
N CYS A 685 31.57 -2.82 8.45
CA CYS A 685 32.25 -3.64 7.42
C CYS A 685 33.50 -4.44 7.95
N PRO A 686 33.90 -5.60 7.36
CA PRO A 686 34.98 -6.48 7.86
C PRO A 686 36.43 -6.00 7.59
N ARG A 687 37.39 -6.65 8.29
CA ARG A 687 38.84 -6.34 8.38
C ARG A 687 39.60 -6.88 7.15
N ASP A 688 40.54 -6.15 6.52
CA ASP A 688 41.98 -6.47 6.50
C ASP A 688 42.91 -5.43 5.78
N ALA A 689 44.11 -5.19 6.36
CA ALA A 689 45.32 -4.47 5.86
C ALA A 689 45.61 -3.03 6.41
N ARG A 690 46.87 -2.81 6.84
CA ARG A 690 47.34 -1.71 7.73
C ARG A 690 47.93 -0.50 6.98
N ALA A 691 47.36 0.69 7.20
CA ALA A 691 47.94 2.01 6.86
C ALA A 691 48.38 2.75 8.15
N GLU A 692 49.47 3.53 8.10
CA GLU A 692 49.99 4.31 9.25
C GLU A 692 50.19 5.79 8.88
N GLY A 693 49.61 6.72 9.67
CA GLY A 693 49.83 8.16 9.53
C GLY A 693 48.56 9.00 9.50
N LEU A 694 48.73 10.33 9.48
CA LEU A 694 47.63 11.30 9.36
C LEU A 694 46.92 11.16 8.02
N ALA A 695 45.59 11.03 8.07
CA ALA A 695 44.75 11.02 6.89
C ALA A 695 44.59 12.47 6.42
N GLU A 696 45.01 12.79 5.20
CA GLU A 696 44.89 14.13 4.60
C GLU A 696 44.01 14.07 3.35
N PHE A 697 43.33 15.15 2.99
CA PHE A 697 42.69 15.22 1.68
C PHE A 697 43.67 15.70 0.60
N LEU A 698 43.42 15.35 -0.67
CA LEU A 698 44.12 15.99 -1.79
C LEU A 698 43.82 17.49 -1.81
N SER A 699 44.81 18.35 -2.08
CA SER A 699 44.49 19.77 -2.30
C SER A 699 43.71 19.96 -3.61
N ALA A 700 42.92 21.03 -3.76
CA ALA A 700 42.27 21.33 -5.04
C ALA A 700 43.29 21.41 -6.21
N LYS A 701 44.48 21.97 -5.92
CA LYS A 701 45.63 21.98 -6.84
C LYS A 701 46.10 20.58 -7.23
N ASP A 702 46.09 19.62 -6.31
CA ASP A 702 46.44 18.23 -6.58
C ASP A 702 45.43 17.57 -7.53
N VAL A 703 44.13 17.75 -7.27
CA VAL A 703 43.05 17.20 -8.12
C VAL A 703 43.16 17.76 -9.54
N VAL A 704 43.34 19.08 -9.67
CA VAL A 704 43.57 19.75 -10.97
C VAL A 704 44.82 19.20 -11.66
N ALA A 705 45.92 18.98 -10.92
CA ALA A 705 47.14 18.45 -11.50
C ALA A 705 46.96 17.02 -12.03
N ASP A 706 46.17 16.19 -11.36
CA ASP A 706 45.87 14.83 -11.80
C ASP A 706 44.89 14.81 -12.99
N ALA A 707 43.89 15.69 -13.01
CA ALA A 707 43.01 15.87 -14.15
C ALA A 707 43.78 16.37 -15.40
N ARG A 708 44.72 17.31 -15.24
CA ARG A 708 45.59 17.78 -16.33
C ARG A 708 46.48 16.66 -16.86
N TRP A 709 47.02 15.85 -15.96
CA TRP A 709 47.80 14.67 -16.33
C TRP A 709 46.93 13.69 -17.15
N LEU A 710 45.71 13.37 -16.72
CA LEU A 710 44.82 12.51 -17.49
C LEU A 710 44.53 13.08 -18.88
N ARG A 711 44.22 14.39 -18.98
CA ARG A 711 43.98 15.01 -20.28
C ARG A 711 45.19 14.90 -21.20
N ALA A 712 46.40 15.15 -20.68
CA ALA A 712 47.64 15.03 -21.45
C ALA A 712 47.95 13.57 -21.86
N ALA A 713 47.46 12.59 -21.10
CA ALA A 713 47.68 11.17 -21.33
C ALA A 713 46.75 10.57 -22.42
N LEU A 714 45.60 11.21 -22.67
CA LEU A 714 44.60 10.81 -23.67
C LEU A 714 44.89 11.40 -25.07
N PRO A 715 44.46 10.74 -26.16
CA PRO A 715 44.53 11.29 -27.51
C PRO A 715 43.86 12.68 -27.62
N ARG A 716 44.26 13.48 -28.62
CA ARG A 716 43.71 14.83 -28.80
C ARG A 716 42.24 14.79 -29.21
N GLU A 717 41.87 13.74 -29.91
CA GLU A 717 40.54 13.48 -30.48
C GLU A 717 39.57 12.93 -29.42
N THR A 718 40.09 12.36 -28.34
CA THR A 718 39.27 11.89 -27.20
C THR A 718 38.76 13.09 -26.42
N THR A 719 37.44 13.14 -26.22
CA THR A 719 36.80 14.11 -25.34
C THR A 719 36.81 13.60 -23.90
N LEU A 720 37.38 14.38 -22.99
CA LEU A 720 37.41 14.08 -21.56
C LEU A 720 36.28 14.83 -20.85
N VAL A 721 35.32 14.12 -20.27
CA VAL A 721 34.28 14.69 -19.42
C VAL A 721 34.71 14.56 -17.96
N LEU A 722 34.80 15.67 -17.24
CA LEU A 722 35.09 15.71 -15.81
C LEU A 722 33.80 16.02 -15.04
N LEU A 723 33.39 15.14 -14.14
CA LEU A 723 32.21 15.35 -13.28
C LEU A 723 32.67 15.83 -11.89
N THR A 724 32.27 17.03 -11.47
CA THR A 724 32.49 17.50 -10.09
C THR A 724 31.60 16.75 -9.11
N THR A 725 32.00 16.59 -7.85
CA THR A 725 31.13 15.99 -6.83
C THR A 725 29.97 16.93 -6.48
N PRO A 726 28.71 16.47 -6.46
CA PRO A 726 27.59 17.27 -6.00
C PRO A 726 27.70 17.53 -4.49
N ASP A 727 27.27 18.70 -4.00
CA ASP A 727 27.24 19.02 -2.56
C ASP A 727 26.12 18.27 -1.81
N ALA A 728 26.34 16.98 -1.56
CA ALA A 728 25.42 16.11 -0.84
C ALA A 728 25.39 16.37 0.69
N TRP A 729 26.18 17.31 1.21
CA TRP A 729 26.25 17.63 2.65
C TRP A 729 25.42 18.86 3.01
N ASP A 730 24.92 19.58 2.00
CA ASP A 730 23.94 20.63 2.19
C ASP A 730 22.57 19.99 2.50
N PRO A 731 21.98 20.27 3.69
CA PRO A 731 20.66 19.77 4.05
C PRO A 731 19.56 20.15 3.06
N LEU A 732 19.75 21.22 2.26
CA LEU A 732 18.82 21.63 1.21
C LEU A 732 18.55 20.54 0.19
N TYR A 733 19.53 19.68 -0.07
CA TYR A 733 19.45 18.65 -1.10
C TYR A 733 19.36 17.23 -0.52
N ALA A 734 19.22 17.05 0.79
CA ALA A 734 19.28 15.73 1.42
C ALA A 734 17.94 14.98 1.38
N SER A 735 17.97 13.68 1.07
CA SER A 735 16.82 12.79 1.24
C SER A 735 16.43 12.65 2.70
N SER A 736 15.19 12.27 3.03
CA SER A 736 14.79 12.06 4.43
C SER A 736 15.64 10.99 5.13
N HIS A 737 16.14 10.00 4.39
CA HIS A 737 17.06 9.00 4.90
C HIS A 737 18.45 9.61 5.14
N TRP A 738 18.97 10.33 4.14
CA TRP A 738 20.29 10.95 4.20
C TRP A 738 20.35 12.10 5.21
N ALA A 739 19.28 12.87 5.40
CA ALA A 739 19.14 13.90 6.44
C ALA A 739 19.33 13.31 7.84
N ALA A 740 18.78 12.11 8.10
CA ALA A 740 18.98 11.41 9.37
C ALA A 740 20.43 10.90 9.55
N VAL A 741 21.18 10.71 8.46
CA VAL A 741 22.63 10.44 8.50
C VAL A 741 23.39 11.74 8.73
N LEU A 742 23.05 12.81 8.01
CA LEU A 742 23.65 14.13 8.14
C LEU A 742 23.46 14.69 9.56
N ASP A 743 22.35 14.42 10.24
CA ASP A 743 22.10 14.82 11.64
C ASP A 743 23.08 14.20 12.63
N LYS A 744 23.70 13.07 12.26
CA LYS A 744 24.75 12.41 13.06
C LYS A 744 26.15 12.98 12.78
N ILE A 745 26.29 13.84 11.77
CA ILE A 745 27.55 14.47 11.36
C ILE A 745 27.56 15.90 11.93
N PRO A 746 28.61 16.31 12.65
CA PRO A 746 28.75 17.68 13.16
C PRO A 746 28.61 18.74 12.05
N VAL A 747 27.92 19.85 12.37
CA VAL A 747 27.59 20.92 11.41
C VAL A 747 28.85 21.53 10.78
N ASP A 748 29.90 21.70 11.57
CA ASP A 748 31.21 22.21 11.17
C ASP A 748 31.94 21.25 10.20
N VAL A 749 31.81 19.94 10.42
CA VAL A 749 32.34 18.92 9.50
C VAL A 749 31.60 18.97 8.16
N ARG A 750 30.26 19.07 8.17
CA ARG A 750 29.45 19.22 6.94
C ARG A 750 29.84 20.48 6.18
N ALA A 751 29.91 21.62 6.87
CA ALA A 751 30.29 22.90 6.27
C ALA A 751 31.71 22.87 5.68
N GLY A 752 32.66 22.20 6.33
CA GLY A 752 34.01 22.00 5.83
C GLY A 752 34.07 21.15 4.55
N LEU A 753 33.28 20.08 4.46
CA LEU A 753 33.18 19.24 3.27
C LEU A 753 32.53 19.98 2.09
N SER A 754 31.43 20.70 2.33
CA SER A 754 30.79 21.55 1.32
C SER A 754 31.73 22.66 0.80
N ALA A 755 32.46 23.33 1.69
CA ALA A 755 33.44 24.35 1.30
C ALA A 755 34.55 23.75 0.43
N ARG A 756 35.07 22.59 0.81
CA ARG A 756 36.10 21.88 0.05
C ARG A 756 35.62 21.49 -1.36
N LEU A 757 34.38 21.02 -1.51
CA LEU A 757 33.86 20.69 -2.83
C LEU A 757 33.73 21.90 -3.74
N ARG A 758 33.28 23.03 -3.18
CA ARG A 758 33.29 24.31 -3.91
C ARG A 758 34.71 24.69 -4.33
N ASP A 759 35.70 24.61 -3.43
CA ASP A 759 37.10 24.92 -3.76
C ASP A 759 37.65 24.05 -4.89
N VAL A 760 37.34 22.74 -4.90
CA VAL A 760 37.76 21.80 -5.95
C VAL A 760 37.06 22.11 -7.28
N ALA A 761 35.74 22.33 -7.25
CA ALA A 761 34.94 22.66 -8.43
C ALA A 761 35.40 23.99 -9.06
N ASP A 762 35.64 25.01 -8.25
CA ASP A 762 36.13 26.32 -8.70
C ASP A 762 37.52 26.23 -9.31
N ALA A 763 38.44 25.48 -8.68
CA ALA A 763 39.79 25.26 -9.22
C ALA A 763 39.77 24.48 -10.54
N LEU A 764 38.87 23.51 -10.70
CA LEU A 764 38.66 22.80 -11.97
C LEU A 764 38.08 23.73 -13.04
N ARG A 765 37.11 24.57 -12.68
CA ARG A 765 36.48 25.52 -13.60
C ARG A 765 37.51 26.53 -14.11
N GLU A 766 38.32 27.10 -13.23
CA GLU A 766 39.43 27.99 -13.60
C GLU A 766 40.46 27.26 -14.48
N ALA A 767 40.79 26.01 -14.17
CA ALA A 767 41.81 25.26 -14.87
C ALA A 767 41.41 24.77 -16.27
N PHE A 768 40.11 24.58 -16.53
CA PHE A 768 39.59 23.93 -17.74
C PHE A 768 38.55 24.75 -18.51
N ALA A 769 38.27 26.01 -18.14
CA ALA A 769 37.29 26.88 -18.82
C ALA A 769 37.40 26.87 -20.35
N ASP A 770 38.63 26.91 -20.88
CA ASP A 770 38.91 26.92 -22.33
C ASP A 770 39.75 25.72 -22.80
N ALA A 771 39.75 24.62 -22.03
CA ALA A 771 40.61 23.48 -22.36
C ALA A 771 40.03 22.66 -23.52
N PRO A 772 40.73 22.54 -24.67
CA PRO A 772 40.19 21.85 -25.83
C PRO A 772 40.01 20.35 -25.56
N GLY A 773 38.82 19.85 -25.93
CA GLY A 773 38.45 18.46 -25.73
C GLY A 773 38.22 18.08 -24.26
N VAL A 774 37.96 19.06 -23.39
CA VAL A 774 37.50 18.83 -22.01
C VAL A 774 36.10 19.41 -21.85
N VAL A 775 35.20 18.61 -21.27
CA VAL A 775 33.87 19.04 -20.85
C VAL A 775 33.82 18.95 -19.34
N LEU A 776 33.74 20.08 -18.64
CA LEU A 776 33.56 20.11 -17.19
C LEU A 776 32.06 20.22 -16.89
N VAL A 777 31.51 19.23 -16.20
CA VAL A 777 30.10 19.23 -15.76
C VAL A 777 30.06 19.43 -14.25
N ASP A 778 29.51 20.57 -13.83
CA ASP A 778 29.32 20.86 -12.42
C ASP A 778 27.99 20.28 -11.91
N ARG A 779 28.04 19.09 -11.30
CA ARG A 779 26.83 18.40 -10.85
C ARG A 779 26.06 19.20 -9.80
N THR A 780 26.71 20.04 -9.00
CA THR A 780 26.03 20.88 -7.99
C THR A 780 25.24 22.01 -8.64
N ALA A 781 25.78 22.63 -9.70
CA ALA A 781 25.11 23.73 -10.40
C ALA A 781 23.82 23.30 -11.11
N HIS A 782 23.63 21.99 -11.31
CA HIS A 782 22.47 21.40 -11.99
C HIS A 782 21.40 20.85 -11.02
N LEU A 783 21.49 21.17 -9.73
CA LEU A 783 20.49 20.81 -8.72
C LEU A 783 19.39 21.88 -8.63
N GLY A 784 18.19 21.56 -9.12
CA GLY A 784 17.01 22.42 -9.04
C GLY A 784 16.16 22.22 -7.78
N PRO A 785 15.08 23.03 -7.60
CA PRO A 785 14.11 22.83 -6.52
C PRO A 785 13.52 21.42 -6.57
N GLY A 786 13.65 20.65 -5.48
CA GLY A 786 13.21 19.25 -5.45
C GLY A 786 14.33 18.22 -5.67
N ALA A 787 15.56 18.67 -5.97
CA ALA A 787 16.74 17.81 -6.02
C ALA A 787 16.99 17.15 -4.66
N VAL A 788 16.74 15.84 -4.59
CA VAL A 788 16.98 15.00 -3.42
C VAL A 788 18.20 14.13 -3.68
N GLN A 789 19.12 14.09 -2.73
CA GLN A 789 20.40 13.39 -2.80
C GLN A 789 20.62 12.53 -1.56
N GLU A 790 21.28 11.42 -1.79
CA GLU A 790 21.98 10.60 -0.82
C GLU A 790 23.45 10.56 -1.26
N HIS A 791 24.38 10.29 -0.34
CA HIS A 791 25.84 10.44 -0.47
C HIS A 791 26.46 10.40 -1.88
N THR A 792 26.02 9.46 -2.73
CA THR A 792 26.43 9.31 -4.14
C THR A 792 25.25 9.13 -5.10
N HIS A 793 24.01 9.18 -4.61
CA HIS A 793 22.79 8.98 -5.38
C HIS A 793 22.00 10.27 -5.46
N VAL A 794 21.83 10.80 -6.66
CA VAL A 794 20.95 11.95 -6.90
C VAL A 794 19.60 11.44 -7.42
N ASN A 795 18.50 12.16 -7.16
CA ASN A 795 17.20 11.80 -7.71
C ASN A 795 17.18 11.89 -9.25
N ARG A 796 16.13 11.36 -9.88
CA ARG A 796 16.04 11.30 -11.35
C ARG A 796 16.14 12.67 -12.02
N GLU A 797 15.60 13.73 -11.43
CA GLU A 797 15.69 15.09 -12.01
C GLU A 797 17.15 15.55 -12.09
N ALA A 798 17.92 15.39 -11.02
CA ALA A 798 19.34 15.72 -11.00
C ALA A 798 20.18 14.78 -11.90
N GLN A 799 19.79 13.50 -12.04
CA GLN A 799 20.43 12.56 -12.97
C GLN A 799 20.19 12.98 -14.43
N VAL A 800 18.94 13.34 -14.77
CA VAL A 800 18.57 13.86 -16.10
C VAL A 800 19.32 15.15 -16.38
N ALA A 801 19.37 16.09 -15.44
CA ALA A 801 20.10 17.34 -15.61
C ALA A 801 21.60 17.10 -15.83
N THR A 802 22.21 16.16 -15.10
CA THR A 802 23.61 15.75 -15.30
C THR A 802 23.80 15.12 -16.69
N ALA A 803 22.93 14.21 -17.10
CA ALA A 803 23.01 13.56 -18.41
C ALA A 803 22.85 14.56 -19.57
N LEU A 804 21.90 15.50 -19.45
CA LEU A 804 21.71 16.58 -20.42
C LEU A 804 22.91 17.51 -20.48
N ALA A 805 23.52 17.85 -19.35
CA ALA A 805 24.74 18.67 -19.32
C ALA A 805 25.93 17.95 -19.98
N VAL A 806 26.10 16.64 -19.72
CA VAL A 806 27.12 15.82 -20.40
C VAL A 806 26.87 15.77 -21.90
N ILE A 807 25.65 15.49 -22.34
CA ILE A 807 25.30 15.44 -23.77
C ILE A 807 25.49 16.80 -24.44
N GLY A 808 25.01 17.88 -23.82
CA GLY A 808 25.16 19.24 -24.34
C GLY A 808 26.63 19.63 -24.52
N GLY A 809 27.49 19.25 -23.55
CA GLY A 809 28.93 19.46 -23.65
C GLY A 809 29.60 18.62 -24.74
N LEU A 810 29.13 17.38 -24.99
CA LEU A 810 29.62 16.54 -26.07
C LEU A 810 29.18 17.03 -27.47
N GLU A 811 28.02 17.67 -27.56
CA GLU A 811 27.43 18.17 -28.82
C GLU A 811 27.84 19.63 -29.15
N GLY A 812 28.61 20.29 -28.28
CA GLY A 812 29.24 21.58 -28.55
C GLY A 812 28.36 22.81 -28.30
N GLY A 813 27.35 22.72 -27.43
CA GLY A 813 26.50 23.85 -27.05
C GLY A 813 27.08 24.68 -25.90
N ASP A 814 27.07 26.00 -26.04
CA ASP A 814 27.36 26.96 -24.96
C ASP A 814 26.45 26.67 -23.76
N ALA A 815 27.05 26.11 -22.70
CA ALA A 815 26.42 25.97 -21.41
C ALA A 815 26.41 27.33 -20.70
N MET A 816 25.53 28.24 -21.12
CA MET A 816 25.13 29.45 -20.36
C MET A 816 23.84 30.00 -20.99
N THR A 817 22.74 29.99 -20.24
CA THR A 817 21.46 30.67 -20.53
C THR A 817 20.60 30.13 -21.68
N GLY A 818 19.93 28.99 -21.45
CA GLY A 818 18.67 28.65 -22.11
C GLY A 818 17.60 28.49 -21.02
N ALA A 819 16.74 29.50 -20.87
CA ALA A 819 15.68 29.51 -19.88
C ALA A 819 14.70 28.34 -20.07
N LEU A 820 14.20 27.84 -18.94
CA LEU A 820 13.05 26.95 -18.78
C LEU A 820 11.75 27.64 -19.25
N GLU A 821 11.65 27.99 -20.52
CA GLU A 821 10.39 28.45 -21.11
C GLU A 821 10.10 27.67 -22.38
N GLY A 822 9.14 26.74 -22.27
CA GLY A 822 8.42 26.20 -23.43
C GLY A 822 8.80 24.79 -23.86
N GLU A 823 8.76 23.81 -22.96
CA GLU A 823 8.38 22.44 -23.30
C GLU A 823 7.81 21.78 -22.04
N GLU A 824 6.51 22.00 -21.82
CA GLU A 824 5.69 21.12 -20.99
C GLU A 824 5.60 19.76 -21.70
N ASP A 825 6.50 18.83 -21.39
CA ASP A 825 6.22 17.39 -21.18
C ASP A 825 7.54 16.60 -20.97
N PRO A 826 7.96 16.29 -19.73
CA PRO A 826 9.06 15.37 -19.47
C PRO A 826 8.56 13.92 -19.36
N SER A 827 7.75 13.46 -20.32
CA SER A 827 7.22 12.08 -20.37
C SER A 827 8.30 11.00 -20.55
#